data_AF-A0A5A9N6C1-F1
#
_entry.id   AF-A0A5A9N6C1-F1
#
_cell.length_a   1.000
_cell.length_b   1.000
_cell.length_c   1.000
_cell.angle_alpha   90.00
_cell.angle_beta   90.00
_cell.angle_gamma   90.00
#
_symmetry.space_group_name_H-M   'P 1'
#
loop_
_entity.id
_entity.type
_entity.pdbx_description
1 polymer ?
#
loop_
_entity_poly.entity_id
_entity_poly.type
_entity_poly.pdbx_seq_one_letter_code
_entity_poly.pdbx_strand_id
1 'polypeptide(L)'
;MMASGALAEGCPLGQFPCGNLSVCLPQVLQCNGHRDCKNGADEEHCGDNSGWADIFDRTIKKAETQDLPNDCYLQQFPEICVCRLKTEVECVNVNLHAVPVLSSNVTWLSLKSNRIRKLDDFIFSKYTQLQRLFLSKNYITYLGPGVFRDLHKLDWLVLDHNPVKSITHDTFNGLRTLTFLSMVNTSLMWLPDSRLCQHMPLLSWLDLAENYVELLNYSTLTTCTALTVLNISHNPSLHIHASHFVHLIQLQSLSLEGIEIPDIQTKMFLPMGNMSHIYFKDFQYCSYAPHVRKCKPNTDGISSVEDLLASLVLRVSVWVMAFITCFGNLFVIGMRSFIRAENNLHAACIKVLCFADCLMGVYLFFLGVFDVKFRGEYNRNALIWMDSMECRTIGFLAMLSSEVSVLLLTYLTLEKFLVIVFPFVHLRPGKMQTGLVLAFIWILGFVIAAVPLLNEDLFGNYYGRNGVCFPLHSDRLEKPTAKAYSTGIFLGLNLVAFLVIVVSYSSMFCSIYKTGINATDVRSRLHKDVAVANRFFFIVFSDALCWIPIFLVKTLSLLKVEIPGTINSWVVIFILPINSALNPILYTLTTSFFREQVEVLLCRWQRRSASKKDRKSLTSSTIYVENPRNAEYPAKMTVQWSSLADMENQYG
;
A
#
# COMPACT_ATOMS: atom_id res chain seq x y z
N MET A 1 -30.24 16.33 -46.04
CA MET A 1 -31.72 16.29 -45.90
C MET A 1 -32.04 15.49 -44.65
N MET A 2 -32.79 16.12 -43.75
CA MET A 2 -33.53 15.59 -42.60
C MET A 2 -32.76 14.95 -41.42
N ALA A 3 -32.71 15.74 -40.35
CA ALA A 3 -32.63 15.33 -38.96
C ALA A 3 -33.89 14.57 -38.52
N SER A 4 -33.76 13.68 -37.53
CA SER A 4 -34.55 13.61 -36.28
C SER A 4 -34.31 12.28 -35.54
N GLY A 5 -33.91 12.36 -34.27
CA GLY A 5 -33.86 11.20 -33.36
C GLY A 5 -32.87 11.33 -32.20
N ALA A 6 -33.00 12.39 -31.40
CA ALA A 6 -32.24 12.58 -30.16
C ALA A 6 -32.85 11.78 -29.00
N LEU A 7 -32.03 10.95 -28.30
CA LEU A 7 -32.10 10.64 -26.85
C LEU A 7 -31.11 9.52 -26.48
N ALA A 8 -29.94 9.87 -25.95
CA ALA A 8 -29.15 9.17 -24.92
C ALA A 8 -27.72 9.76 -24.82
N GLU A 9 -27.58 11.02 -24.38
CA GLU A 9 -26.27 11.58 -24.00
C GLU A 9 -26.06 11.33 -22.50
N GLY A 10 -25.33 10.25 -22.17
CA GLY A 10 -24.78 10.05 -20.83
C GLY A 10 -23.35 10.58 -20.76
N CYS A 11 -22.94 11.10 -19.60
CA CYS A 11 -21.54 11.47 -19.36
C CYS A 11 -20.63 10.24 -19.45
N PRO A 12 -19.38 10.39 -19.94
CA PRO A 12 -18.42 9.30 -19.96
C PRO A 12 -18.09 8.79 -18.54
N LEU A 13 -17.62 7.54 -18.44
CA LEU A 13 -17.30 6.89 -17.16
C LEU A 13 -16.38 7.76 -16.29
N GLY A 14 -16.76 7.95 -15.02
CA GLY A 14 -16.06 8.79 -14.05
C GLY A 14 -16.44 10.29 -14.05
N GLN A 15 -17.44 10.69 -14.86
CA GLN A 15 -17.95 12.06 -14.88
C GLN A 15 -19.47 12.11 -14.58
N PHE A 16 -19.91 13.18 -13.95
CA PHE A 16 -21.31 13.46 -13.63
C PHE A 16 -21.83 14.69 -14.39
N PRO A 17 -23.11 14.71 -14.81
CA PRO A 17 -23.70 15.88 -15.46
C PRO A 17 -24.02 16.98 -14.46
N CYS A 18 -23.78 18.25 -14.81
CA CYS A 18 -24.24 19.42 -14.05
C CYS A 18 -25.77 19.63 -14.14
N GLY A 19 -26.56 18.68 -13.63
CA GLY A 19 -28.02 18.67 -13.75
C GLY A 19 -28.49 18.53 -15.19
N ASN A 20 -29.33 19.45 -15.67
CA ASN A 20 -29.85 19.45 -17.04
C ASN A 20 -28.90 20.10 -18.07
N LEU A 21 -27.67 20.45 -17.68
CA LEU A 21 -26.66 21.00 -18.59
C LEU A 21 -25.91 19.85 -19.29
N SER A 22 -25.54 20.04 -20.55
CA SER A 22 -24.69 19.12 -21.32
C SER A 22 -23.20 19.12 -20.89
N VAL A 23 -22.90 19.66 -19.71
CA VAL A 23 -21.54 19.78 -19.17
C VAL A 23 -21.35 18.65 -18.17
N CYS A 24 -20.38 17.79 -18.45
CA CYS A 24 -19.95 16.72 -17.57
C CYS A 24 -18.71 17.17 -16.78
N LEU A 25 -18.74 17.02 -15.46
CA LEU A 25 -17.60 17.28 -14.59
C LEU A 25 -17.03 15.97 -14.04
N PRO A 26 -15.71 15.89 -13.81
CA PRO A 26 -15.12 14.78 -13.06
C PRO A 26 -15.75 14.63 -11.68
N GLN A 27 -15.96 13.39 -11.25
CA GLN A 27 -16.61 13.08 -9.95
C GLN A 27 -15.87 13.65 -8.73
N VAL A 28 -14.58 13.98 -8.87
CA VAL A 28 -13.76 14.63 -7.83
C VAL A 28 -14.16 16.07 -7.54
N LEU A 29 -14.80 16.74 -8.51
CA LEU A 29 -15.31 18.11 -8.35
C LEU A 29 -16.67 18.12 -7.65
N GLN A 30 -17.24 16.95 -7.38
CA GLN A 30 -18.48 16.87 -6.63
C GLN A 30 -18.20 16.97 -5.14
N CYS A 31 -18.88 17.89 -4.47
CA CYS A 31 -18.73 18.11 -3.03
C CYS A 31 -17.29 18.44 -2.60
N ASN A 32 -16.57 19.20 -3.43
CA ASN A 32 -15.21 19.66 -3.16
C ASN A 32 -15.18 21.01 -2.42
N GLY A 33 -16.34 21.63 -2.17
CA GLY A 33 -16.48 22.93 -1.51
C GLY A 33 -16.42 24.12 -2.48
N HIS A 34 -16.32 23.87 -3.79
CA HIS A 34 -16.24 24.87 -4.85
C HIS A 34 -17.35 24.66 -5.88
N ARG A 35 -18.01 25.76 -6.30
CA ARG A 35 -19.05 25.69 -7.35
C ARG A 35 -18.41 25.70 -8.73
N ASP A 36 -18.14 24.51 -9.24
CA ASP A 36 -17.66 24.23 -10.59
C ASP A 36 -18.81 24.15 -11.61
N CYS A 37 -20.01 23.70 -11.19
CA CYS A 37 -21.20 23.81 -12.04
C CYS A 37 -21.79 25.24 -11.99
N LYS A 38 -22.24 25.76 -13.14
CA LYS A 38 -22.90 27.09 -13.21
C LYS A 38 -24.15 27.22 -12.33
N ASN A 39 -24.86 26.11 -12.12
CA ASN A 39 -26.03 26.02 -11.24
C ASN A 39 -25.66 25.62 -9.80
N GLY A 40 -24.38 25.34 -9.50
CA GLY A 40 -23.94 24.84 -8.21
C GLY A 40 -24.41 23.42 -7.88
N ALA A 41 -24.89 22.65 -8.87
CA ALA A 41 -25.44 21.31 -8.68
C ALA A 41 -24.42 20.30 -8.10
N ASP A 42 -23.14 20.55 -8.33
CA ASP A 42 -21.99 19.84 -7.80
C ASP A 42 -21.81 19.98 -6.28
N GLU A 43 -22.27 21.09 -5.69
CA GLU A 43 -22.15 21.41 -4.26
C GLU A 43 -23.46 21.26 -3.48
N GLU A 44 -24.53 20.88 -4.16
CA GLU A 44 -25.81 20.60 -3.51
C GLU A 44 -25.80 19.22 -2.84
N HIS A 45 -26.50 19.07 -1.72
CA HIS A 45 -26.66 17.80 -0.99
C HIS A 45 -25.34 17.08 -0.67
N CYS A 46 -24.26 17.84 -0.49
CA CYS A 46 -22.92 17.35 -0.14
C CYS A 46 -22.71 17.07 1.34
N GLY A 47 -23.78 17.21 2.14
CA GLY A 47 -23.75 16.84 3.55
C GLY A 47 -23.45 15.36 3.68
N ASP A 48 -22.57 15.01 4.61
CA ASP A 48 -22.32 13.62 5.07
C ASP A 48 -23.50 13.07 5.87
N ASN A 49 -24.73 13.47 5.54
CA ASN A 49 -25.95 13.11 6.27
C ASN A 49 -26.30 11.62 6.12
N SER A 50 -25.45 10.85 5.47
CA SER A 50 -25.38 9.40 5.61
C SER A 50 -24.40 9.03 6.71
N GLY A 51 -24.77 9.35 7.95
CA GLY A 51 -23.90 9.12 9.09
C GLY A 51 -24.67 9.32 10.37
N TRP A 52 -25.17 8.22 10.91
CA TRP A 52 -25.68 8.07 12.27
C TRP A 52 -25.04 8.99 13.31
N ALA A 53 -23.75 9.33 13.22
CA ALA A 53 -23.05 10.24 14.12
C ALA A 53 -23.84 11.50 14.52
N ASP A 54 -24.56 12.19 13.60
CA ASP A 54 -25.27 13.44 13.93
C ASP A 54 -26.69 13.19 14.51
N ILE A 55 -27.35 12.08 14.11
CA ILE A 55 -28.63 11.62 14.70
C ILE A 55 -28.38 11.01 16.08
N PHE A 56 -27.31 10.22 16.21
CA PHE A 56 -26.83 9.60 17.44
C PHE A 56 -26.28 10.66 18.39
N ASP A 57 -25.51 11.65 17.93
CA ASP A 57 -25.10 12.80 18.75
C ASP A 57 -26.30 13.66 19.16
N ARG A 58 -27.23 14.00 18.26
CA ARG A 58 -28.40 14.81 18.67
C ARG A 58 -29.33 14.08 19.64
N THR A 59 -29.37 12.76 19.59
CA THR A 59 -30.25 11.94 20.44
C THR A 59 -29.56 11.49 21.74
N ILE A 60 -28.23 11.28 21.74
CA ILE A 60 -27.43 10.87 22.92
C ILE A 60 -26.76 12.07 23.61
N LYS A 61 -26.27 13.11 22.90
CA LYS A 61 -25.78 14.35 23.57
C LYS A 61 -26.91 15.12 24.26
N LYS A 62 -28.16 14.96 23.81
CA LYS A 62 -29.33 15.40 24.59
C LYS A 62 -29.51 14.63 25.91
N ALA A 63 -28.92 13.46 26.06
CA ALA A 63 -28.89 12.68 27.30
C ALA A 63 -27.65 12.97 28.18
N GLU A 64 -26.58 13.55 27.62
CA GLU A 64 -25.36 13.93 28.36
C GLU A 64 -25.27 15.42 28.72
N THR A 65 -26.17 16.28 28.22
CA THR A 65 -26.19 17.70 28.58
C THR A 65 -27.60 18.24 28.78
N GLN A 66 -28.16 18.01 29.97
CA GLN A 66 -28.99 18.94 30.75
C GLN A 66 -29.59 18.20 31.94
N ASP A 67 -29.41 18.75 33.14
CA ASP A 67 -30.13 18.37 34.36
C ASP A 67 -31.65 18.55 34.14
N LEU A 68 -32.32 17.55 33.56
CA LEU A 68 -33.78 17.46 33.48
C LEU A 68 -34.33 16.65 34.66
N PRO A 69 -35.58 16.90 35.10
CA PRO A 69 -36.13 16.29 36.31
C PRO A 69 -36.14 14.75 36.22
N ASN A 70 -35.65 14.08 37.27
CA ASN A 70 -35.67 12.63 37.47
C ASN A 70 -37.09 12.09 37.81
N ASP A 71 -38.14 12.65 37.22
CA ASP A 71 -39.49 12.14 37.44
C ASP A 71 -39.67 10.84 36.64
N CYS A 72 -39.83 9.72 37.37
CA CYS A 72 -40.15 8.43 36.80
C CYS A 72 -41.64 8.11 37.03
N TYR A 73 -42.38 7.80 35.97
CA TYR A 73 -43.79 7.40 36.03
C TYR A 73 -43.99 5.88 35.88
N LEU A 74 -42.92 5.10 36.02
CA LEU A 74 -42.98 3.63 35.99
C LEU A 74 -43.24 3.11 37.41
N GLN A 75 -44.24 2.24 37.55
CA GLN A 75 -44.62 1.63 38.83
C GLN A 75 -43.65 0.51 39.26
N GLN A 76 -42.98 -0.11 38.30
CA GLN A 76 -42.12 -1.27 38.48
C GLN A 76 -40.92 -1.21 37.51
N PHE A 77 -39.70 -1.19 38.06
CA PHE A 77 -38.43 -1.39 37.38
C PHE A 77 -37.34 -1.77 38.41
N PRO A 78 -36.24 -2.43 38.04
CA PRO A 78 -35.17 -2.78 38.98
C PRO A 78 -34.43 -1.55 39.51
N GLU A 79 -34.16 -1.47 40.83
CA GLU A 79 -33.42 -0.35 41.45
C GLU A 79 -31.99 -0.20 40.93
N ILE A 80 -31.39 -1.29 40.43
CA ILE A 80 -30.08 -1.27 39.77
C ILE A 80 -30.09 -0.52 38.43
N CYS A 81 -31.26 -0.21 37.89
CA CYS A 81 -31.44 0.52 36.64
C CYS A 81 -31.85 1.98 36.89
N VAL A 82 -31.52 2.85 35.95
CA VAL A 82 -31.84 4.28 36.01
C VAL A 82 -33.07 4.55 35.16
N CYS A 83 -34.07 5.23 35.72
CA CYS A 83 -35.23 5.72 34.99
C CYS A 83 -35.05 7.21 34.69
N ARG A 84 -35.24 7.62 33.43
CA ARG A 84 -35.16 9.01 32.97
C ARG A 84 -36.39 9.36 32.14
N LEU A 85 -36.63 10.67 31.95
CA LEU A 85 -37.62 11.21 31.00
C LEU A 85 -38.98 10.50 31.09
N LYS A 86 -39.48 10.30 32.33
CA LYS A 86 -40.78 9.70 32.67
C LYS A 86 -40.91 8.19 32.43
N THR A 87 -40.49 7.66 31.27
CA THR A 87 -40.74 6.26 30.87
C THR A 87 -39.55 5.59 30.18
N GLU A 88 -38.35 6.15 30.29
CA GLU A 88 -37.12 5.60 29.71
C GLU A 88 -36.30 4.87 30.77
N VAL A 89 -35.89 3.63 30.51
CA VAL A 89 -35.12 2.82 31.46
C VAL A 89 -33.77 2.42 30.87
N GLU A 90 -32.72 2.73 31.62
CA GLU A 90 -31.34 2.42 31.29
C GLU A 90 -30.74 1.45 32.32
N CYS A 91 -30.43 0.24 31.87
CA CYS A 91 -29.78 -0.82 32.63
C CYS A 91 -28.47 -1.19 31.93
N VAL A 92 -27.45 -0.35 31.99
CA VAL A 92 -26.19 -0.57 31.26
C VAL A 92 -25.11 -1.07 32.21
N ASN A 93 -24.45 -2.19 31.86
CA ASN A 93 -23.34 -2.75 32.65
C ASN A 93 -23.71 -3.14 34.09
N VAL A 94 -24.91 -3.67 34.29
CA VAL A 94 -25.47 -4.06 35.61
C VAL A 94 -25.49 -5.59 35.81
N ASN A 95 -24.79 -6.34 34.95
CA ASN A 95 -24.68 -7.80 35.00
C ASN A 95 -26.02 -8.57 34.92
N LEU A 96 -27.01 -8.06 34.20
CA LEU A 96 -28.27 -8.77 33.99
C LEU A 96 -28.08 -10.05 33.16
N HIS A 97 -28.68 -11.16 33.60
CA HIS A 97 -28.66 -12.45 32.88
C HIS A 97 -29.92 -12.69 32.03
N ALA A 98 -30.99 -11.95 32.29
CA ALA A 98 -32.27 -12.02 31.60
C ALA A 98 -32.90 -10.62 31.53
N VAL A 99 -33.93 -10.47 30.70
CA VAL A 99 -34.71 -9.23 30.61
C VAL A 99 -35.48 -9.02 31.94
N PRO A 100 -35.30 -7.88 32.63
CA PRO A 100 -36.00 -7.62 33.88
C PRO A 100 -37.50 -7.34 33.67
N VAL A 101 -38.28 -7.52 34.74
CA VAL A 101 -39.70 -7.16 34.75
C VAL A 101 -39.85 -5.64 34.89
N LEU A 102 -40.53 -5.03 33.93
CA LEU A 102 -40.75 -3.58 33.86
C LEU A 102 -42.25 -3.26 33.73
N SER A 103 -42.62 -2.00 33.89
CA SER A 103 -43.99 -1.53 33.63
C SER A 103 -44.30 -1.51 32.12
N SER A 104 -45.56 -1.76 31.75
CA SER A 104 -45.99 -1.90 30.34
C SER A 104 -45.95 -0.60 29.52
N ASN A 105 -45.89 0.56 30.18
CA ASN A 105 -45.82 1.89 29.57
C ASN A 105 -44.39 2.36 29.27
N VAL A 106 -43.38 1.50 29.40
CA VAL A 106 -41.99 1.82 29.02
C VAL A 106 -41.90 2.14 27.52
N THR A 107 -41.24 3.25 27.19
CA THR A 107 -41.08 3.73 25.80
C THR A 107 -39.66 3.52 25.27
N TRP A 108 -38.67 3.47 26.16
CA TRP A 108 -37.27 3.31 25.81
C TRP A 108 -36.63 2.34 26.79
N LEU A 109 -35.93 1.32 26.28
CA LEU A 109 -35.27 0.31 27.10
C LEU A 109 -33.86 0.03 26.57
N SER A 110 -32.86 0.30 27.41
CA SER A 110 -31.47 -0.11 27.16
C SER A 110 -31.01 -1.16 28.15
N LEU A 111 -30.62 -2.30 27.60
CA LEU A 111 -30.04 -3.44 28.30
C LEU A 111 -28.59 -3.68 27.82
N LYS A 112 -27.89 -2.64 27.37
CA LYS A 112 -26.55 -2.76 26.78
C LYS A 112 -25.52 -3.28 27.80
N SER A 113 -24.49 -3.97 27.29
CA SER A 113 -23.34 -4.43 28.09
C SER A 113 -23.74 -5.30 29.28
N ASN A 114 -24.72 -6.20 29.10
CA ASN A 114 -25.13 -7.17 30.11
C ASN A 114 -24.72 -8.59 29.71
N ARG A 115 -25.26 -9.60 30.39
CA ARG A 115 -24.93 -11.01 30.20
C ARG A 115 -26.13 -11.84 29.73
N ILE A 116 -27.06 -11.23 29.00
CA ILE A 116 -28.28 -11.88 28.50
C ILE A 116 -27.88 -12.88 27.41
N ARG A 117 -28.35 -14.13 27.52
CA ARG A 117 -27.96 -15.22 26.61
C ARG A 117 -29.03 -15.64 25.60
N LYS A 118 -30.30 -15.49 25.98
CA LYS A 118 -31.45 -15.95 25.21
C LYS A 118 -32.57 -14.92 25.36
N LEU A 119 -33.32 -14.73 24.29
CA LEU A 119 -34.58 -13.99 24.32
C LEU A 119 -35.68 -14.97 23.92
N ASP A 120 -36.40 -15.47 24.92
CA ASP A 120 -37.47 -16.43 24.74
C ASP A 120 -38.69 -15.77 24.07
N ASP A 121 -39.56 -16.62 23.54
CA ASP A 121 -40.78 -16.23 22.84
C ASP A 121 -41.64 -15.32 23.74
N PHE A 122 -42.17 -14.24 23.16
CA PHE A 122 -43.09 -13.30 23.82
C PHE A 122 -42.53 -12.55 25.05
N ILE A 123 -41.21 -12.56 25.30
CA ILE A 123 -40.60 -11.87 26.46
C ILE A 123 -40.90 -10.36 26.49
N PHE A 124 -41.11 -9.74 25.33
CA PHE A 124 -41.45 -8.32 25.20
C PHE A 124 -42.94 -8.04 24.99
N SER A 125 -43.82 -9.06 25.04
CA SER A 125 -45.26 -8.94 24.73
C SER A 125 -46.00 -7.88 25.55
N LYS A 126 -45.57 -7.64 26.80
CA LYS A 126 -46.17 -6.65 27.71
C LYS A 126 -45.82 -5.20 27.37
N TYR A 127 -44.76 -4.96 26.59
CA TYR A 127 -44.19 -3.62 26.38
C TYR A 127 -44.66 -3.00 25.06
N THR A 128 -45.98 -2.95 24.86
CA THR A 128 -46.60 -2.49 23.60
C THR A 128 -46.35 -1.00 23.28
N GLN A 129 -45.91 -0.21 24.26
CA GLN A 129 -45.55 1.20 24.08
C GLN A 129 -44.08 1.43 23.73
N LEU A 130 -43.28 0.37 23.68
CA LEU A 130 -41.84 0.47 23.46
C LEU A 130 -41.54 0.99 22.04
N GLN A 131 -40.74 2.05 21.98
CA GLN A 131 -40.30 2.71 20.76
C GLN A 131 -38.84 2.42 20.44
N ARG A 132 -37.99 2.26 21.46
CA ARG A 132 -36.56 1.99 21.25
C ARG A 132 -36.06 0.88 22.17
N LEU A 133 -35.38 -0.10 21.58
CA LEU A 133 -34.83 -1.26 22.29
C LEU A 133 -33.35 -1.44 21.94
N PHE A 134 -32.50 -1.37 22.97
CA PHE A 134 -31.06 -1.60 22.83
C PHE A 134 -30.62 -2.83 23.61
N LEU A 135 -30.06 -3.79 22.90
CA LEU A 135 -29.59 -5.08 23.43
C LEU A 135 -28.10 -5.32 23.13
N SER A 136 -27.38 -4.28 22.71
CA SER A 136 -26.00 -4.37 22.24
C SER A 136 -25.03 -4.92 23.30
N LYS A 137 -23.97 -5.63 22.87
CA LYS A 137 -22.91 -6.15 23.75
C LYS A 137 -23.46 -7.08 24.85
N ASN A 138 -24.31 -8.04 24.46
CA ASN A 138 -24.74 -9.13 25.33
C ASN A 138 -24.17 -10.47 24.79
N TYR A 139 -24.66 -11.60 25.28
CA TYR A 139 -24.29 -12.93 24.79
C TYR A 139 -25.47 -13.63 24.11
N ILE A 140 -26.35 -12.86 23.45
CA ILE A 140 -27.58 -13.40 22.87
C ILE A 140 -27.22 -14.34 21.71
N THR A 141 -27.57 -15.61 21.86
CA THR A 141 -27.33 -16.67 20.87
C THR A 141 -28.61 -17.15 20.19
N TYR A 142 -29.76 -16.89 20.81
CA TYR A 142 -31.06 -17.37 20.39
C TYR A 142 -32.11 -16.27 20.51
N LEU A 143 -32.83 -16.05 19.41
CA LEU A 143 -34.01 -15.19 19.32
C LEU A 143 -35.23 -16.08 19.06
N GLY A 144 -36.15 -16.11 20.01
CA GLY A 144 -37.41 -16.86 19.88
C GLY A 144 -38.25 -16.41 18.68
N PRO A 145 -39.03 -17.32 18.04
CA PRO A 145 -40.00 -16.95 17.02
C PRO A 145 -40.98 -15.89 17.55
N GLY A 146 -41.12 -14.77 16.84
CA GLY A 146 -42.02 -13.69 17.26
C GLY A 146 -41.64 -13.02 18.58
N VAL A 147 -40.36 -13.07 19.00
CA VAL A 147 -39.86 -12.37 20.20
C VAL A 147 -40.22 -10.87 20.23
N PHE A 148 -40.36 -10.23 19.07
CA PHE A 148 -40.73 -8.82 18.91
C PHE A 148 -42.18 -8.60 18.44
N ARG A 149 -43.02 -9.64 18.43
CA ARG A 149 -44.34 -9.65 17.75
C ARG A 149 -45.28 -8.51 18.15
N ASP A 150 -45.35 -8.19 19.44
CA ASP A 150 -46.33 -7.22 19.95
C ASP A 150 -45.76 -5.79 20.05
N LEU A 151 -44.52 -5.58 19.57
CA LEU A 151 -43.82 -4.29 19.61
C LEU A 151 -44.19 -3.40 18.42
N HIS A 152 -45.48 -3.12 18.25
CA HIS A 152 -46.00 -2.42 17.08
C HIS A 152 -45.60 -0.95 16.96
N LYS A 153 -45.11 -0.33 18.03
CA LYS A 153 -44.61 1.06 18.08
C LYS A 153 -43.08 1.16 18.04
N LEU A 154 -42.38 0.02 17.91
CA LEU A 154 -40.93 -0.01 17.92
C LEU A 154 -40.39 0.62 16.65
N ASP A 155 -39.65 1.71 16.84
CA ASP A 155 -38.99 2.49 15.81
C ASP A 155 -37.55 1.99 15.63
N TRP A 156 -36.83 1.73 16.74
CA TRP A 156 -35.41 1.37 16.74
C TRP A 156 -35.13 0.06 17.46
N LEU A 157 -34.40 -0.83 16.80
CA LEU A 157 -33.92 -2.09 17.35
C LEU A 157 -32.42 -2.26 17.11
N VAL A 158 -31.65 -2.39 18.19
CA VAL A 158 -30.19 -2.54 18.13
C VAL A 158 -29.75 -3.82 18.84
N LEU A 159 -29.17 -4.74 18.08
CA LEU A 159 -28.72 -6.07 18.52
C LEU A 159 -27.20 -6.28 18.39
N ASP A 160 -26.43 -5.23 18.10
CA ASP A 160 -25.00 -5.31 17.80
C ASP A 160 -24.18 -6.08 18.84
N HIS A 161 -23.08 -6.71 18.41
CA HIS A 161 -22.15 -7.43 19.28
C HIS A 161 -22.85 -8.50 20.12
N ASN A 162 -23.67 -9.33 19.47
CA ASN A 162 -24.31 -10.51 20.05
C ASN A 162 -24.14 -11.70 19.10
N PRO A 163 -23.73 -12.90 19.54
CA PRO A 163 -23.48 -14.06 18.67
C PRO A 163 -24.77 -14.73 18.12
N VAL A 164 -25.63 -13.95 17.45
CA VAL A 164 -26.86 -14.38 16.78
C VAL A 164 -26.50 -15.00 15.43
N LYS A 165 -26.35 -16.33 15.39
CA LYS A 165 -25.92 -17.06 14.19
C LYS A 165 -26.91 -16.98 13.02
N SER A 166 -28.20 -16.94 13.32
CA SER A 166 -29.26 -16.93 12.31
C SER A 166 -30.51 -16.18 12.80
N ILE A 167 -31.26 -15.66 11.82
CA ILE A 167 -32.59 -15.09 12.01
C ILE A 167 -33.59 -15.90 11.18
N THR A 168 -34.82 -16.00 11.67
CA THR A 168 -35.92 -16.69 10.97
C THR A 168 -36.88 -15.67 10.36
N HIS A 169 -37.73 -16.10 9.43
CA HIS A 169 -38.75 -15.25 8.80
C HIS A 169 -39.69 -14.59 9.84
N ASP A 170 -39.90 -15.24 10.98
CA ASP A 170 -40.82 -14.80 12.03
C ASP A 170 -40.15 -14.00 13.15
N THR A 171 -38.81 -13.85 13.13
CA THR A 171 -38.06 -13.10 14.17
C THR A 171 -38.56 -11.66 14.28
N PHE A 172 -38.77 -10.99 13.14
CA PHE A 172 -39.19 -9.58 13.05
C PHE A 172 -40.69 -9.38 12.81
N ASN A 173 -41.50 -10.42 13.02
CA ASN A 173 -42.93 -10.31 12.85
C ASN A 173 -43.49 -9.19 13.75
N GLY A 174 -44.48 -8.43 13.26
CA GLY A 174 -45.19 -7.40 14.03
C GLY A 174 -44.52 -6.02 14.13
N LEU A 175 -43.28 -5.86 13.67
CA LEU A 175 -42.48 -4.63 13.71
C LEU A 175 -42.86 -3.61 12.61
N ARG A 176 -44.14 -3.22 12.57
CA ARG A 176 -44.74 -2.42 11.48
C ARG A 176 -44.20 -0.98 11.37
N THR A 177 -43.68 -0.43 12.46
CA THR A 177 -43.18 0.96 12.55
C THR A 177 -41.66 1.07 12.59
N LEU A 178 -40.94 -0.05 12.51
CA LEU A 178 -39.50 -0.07 12.64
C LEU A 178 -38.85 0.66 11.47
N THR A 179 -38.07 1.69 11.78
CA THR A 179 -37.29 2.45 10.79
C THR A 179 -35.81 2.11 10.81
N PHE A 180 -35.29 1.66 11.96
CA PHE A 180 -33.87 1.38 12.17
C PHE A 180 -33.65 -0.01 12.76
N LEU A 181 -32.88 -0.83 12.04
CA LEU A 181 -32.40 -2.14 12.48
C LEU A 181 -30.88 -2.23 12.35
N SER A 182 -30.21 -2.54 13.45
CA SER A 182 -28.76 -2.77 13.48
C SER A 182 -28.43 -4.11 14.12
N MET A 183 -27.64 -4.91 13.40
CA MET A 183 -27.14 -6.23 13.81
C MET A 183 -25.64 -6.35 13.48
N VAL A 184 -24.87 -5.32 13.82
CA VAL A 184 -23.43 -5.27 13.54
C VAL A 184 -22.67 -6.28 14.38
N ASN A 185 -21.73 -7.02 13.78
CA ASN A 185 -20.90 -7.99 14.48
C ASN A 185 -21.74 -8.98 15.30
N THR A 186 -22.73 -9.59 14.65
CA THR A 186 -23.60 -10.60 15.26
C THR A 186 -23.22 -12.04 14.92
N SER A 187 -22.14 -12.24 14.17
CA SER A 187 -21.75 -13.55 13.61
C SER A 187 -22.83 -14.16 12.71
N LEU A 188 -23.65 -13.32 12.08
CA LEU A 188 -24.75 -13.75 11.23
C LEU A 188 -24.19 -14.39 9.95
N MET A 189 -24.65 -15.62 9.66
CA MET A 189 -24.22 -16.37 8.46
C MET A 189 -25.28 -16.37 7.36
N TRP A 190 -26.56 -16.39 7.74
CA TRP A 190 -27.68 -16.54 6.81
C TRP A 190 -28.78 -15.53 7.10
N LEU A 191 -29.25 -14.89 6.04
CA LEU A 191 -30.48 -14.11 6.03
C LEU A 191 -31.66 -15.01 5.60
N PRO A 192 -32.90 -14.67 5.96
CA PRO A 192 -34.06 -15.49 5.59
C PRO A 192 -34.23 -15.54 4.06
N ASP A 193 -34.63 -16.71 3.56
CA ASP A 193 -34.71 -17.04 2.13
C ASP A 193 -35.68 -16.15 1.33
N SER A 194 -36.60 -15.43 1.99
CA SER A 194 -37.46 -14.49 1.30
C SER A 194 -37.95 -13.34 2.18
N ARG A 195 -37.96 -12.14 1.59
CA ARG A 195 -38.72 -10.95 2.02
C ARG A 195 -38.46 -10.47 3.46
N LEU A 196 -37.21 -10.18 3.79
CA LEU A 196 -36.79 -9.69 5.12
C LEU A 196 -37.67 -8.54 5.65
N CYS A 197 -38.01 -7.57 4.79
CA CYS A 197 -38.79 -6.39 5.19
C CYS A 197 -40.33 -6.57 5.10
N GLN A 198 -40.84 -7.78 4.85
CA GLN A 198 -42.29 -8.01 4.78
C GLN A 198 -43.01 -7.60 6.06
N HIS A 199 -42.38 -7.82 7.22
CA HIS A 199 -42.93 -7.46 8.53
C HIS A 199 -42.43 -6.09 9.04
N MET A 200 -41.55 -5.42 8.28
CA MET A 200 -40.96 -4.12 8.60
C MET A 200 -41.03 -3.20 7.37
N PRO A 201 -42.24 -2.83 6.89
CA PRO A 201 -42.41 -2.12 5.62
C PRO A 201 -41.86 -0.69 5.62
N LEU A 202 -41.66 -0.09 6.80
CA LEU A 202 -41.13 1.27 6.99
C LEU A 202 -39.62 1.29 7.27
N LEU A 203 -38.93 0.15 7.12
CA LEU A 203 -37.51 0.05 7.40
C LEU A 203 -36.72 0.95 6.44
N SER A 204 -36.08 1.97 7.02
CA SER A 204 -35.30 2.97 6.30
C SER A 204 -33.81 2.68 6.40
N TRP A 205 -33.35 2.14 7.53
CA TRP A 205 -31.94 1.84 7.80
C TRP A 205 -31.74 0.39 8.20
N LEU A 206 -30.85 -0.30 7.49
CA LEU A 206 -30.44 -1.67 7.79
C LEU A 206 -28.91 -1.75 7.86
N ASP A 207 -28.40 -2.08 9.05
CA ASP A 207 -26.98 -2.32 9.28
C ASP A 207 -26.70 -3.79 9.63
N LEU A 208 -25.93 -4.44 8.76
CA LEU A 208 -25.48 -5.82 8.86
C LEU A 208 -23.94 -5.90 8.77
N ALA A 209 -23.22 -4.82 9.08
CA ALA A 209 -21.77 -4.78 8.98
C ALA A 209 -21.07 -5.81 9.91
N GLU A 210 -19.85 -6.19 9.54
CA GLU A 210 -18.99 -7.09 10.33
C GLU A 210 -19.63 -8.47 10.62
N ASN A 211 -20.39 -9.01 9.68
CA ASN A 211 -20.96 -10.37 9.78
C ASN A 211 -20.25 -11.35 8.83
N TYR A 212 -20.77 -12.57 8.73
CA TYR A 212 -20.24 -13.64 7.87
C TYR A 212 -21.29 -14.10 6.86
N VAL A 213 -22.08 -13.16 6.32
CA VAL A 213 -23.12 -13.48 5.35
C VAL A 213 -22.46 -14.00 4.07
N GLU A 214 -22.83 -15.21 3.64
CA GLU A 214 -22.26 -15.85 2.45
C GLU A 214 -23.15 -15.64 1.21
N LEU A 215 -24.45 -15.89 1.36
CA LEU A 215 -25.41 -15.81 0.28
C LEU A 215 -26.49 -14.76 0.58
N LEU A 216 -26.61 -13.76 -0.31
CA LEU A 216 -27.77 -12.88 -0.36
C LEU A 216 -28.65 -13.29 -1.54
N ASN A 217 -29.80 -13.90 -1.26
CA ASN A 217 -30.73 -14.29 -2.31
C ASN A 217 -31.40 -13.04 -2.91
N TYR A 218 -31.70 -13.05 -4.22
CA TYR A 218 -32.31 -11.91 -4.89
C TYR A 218 -33.67 -11.53 -4.30
N SER A 219 -34.38 -12.51 -3.71
CA SER A 219 -35.68 -12.37 -3.04
C SER A 219 -35.62 -11.71 -1.66
N THR A 220 -34.46 -11.72 -1.00
CA THR A 220 -34.34 -11.30 0.42
C THR A 220 -34.67 -9.82 0.62
N LEU A 221 -34.17 -8.94 -0.25
CA LEU A 221 -34.35 -7.47 -0.14
C LEU A 221 -35.51 -6.92 -1.00
N THR A 222 -36.25 -7.77 -1.72
CA THR A 222 -37.32 -7.32 -2.66
C THR A 222 -38.42 -6.50 -2.01
N THR A 223 -38.72 -6.74 -0.73
CA THR A 223 -39.77 -6.03 0.02
C THR A 223 -39.26 -4.76 0.72
N CYS A 224 -37.96 -4.51 0.72
CA CYS A 224 -37.33 -3.37 1.41
C CYS A 224 -37.38 -2.07 0.60
N THR A 225 -38.59 -1.71 0.12
CA THR A 225 -38.77 -0.59 -0.82
C THR A 225 -38.57 0.80 -0.19
N ALA A 226 -38.71 0.91 1.14
CA ALA A 226 -38.51 2.15 1.90
C ALA A 226 -37.06 2.39 2.35
N LEU A 227 -36.14 1.46 2.02
CA LEU A 227 -34.77 1.49 2.52
C LEU A 227 -33.98 2.65 1.88
N THR A 228 -33.42 3.52 2.73
CA THR A 228 -32.57 4.64 2.34
C THR A 228 -31.09 4.36 2.61
N VAL A 229 -30.79 3.58 3.66
CA VAL A 229 -29.41 3.23 4.02
C VAL A 229 -29.26 1.73 4.21
N LEU A 230 -28.30 1.16 3.49
CA LEU A 230 -27.90 -0.23 3.59
C LEU A 230 -26.40 -0.32 3.88
N ASN A 231 -26.05 -0.89 5.01
CA ASN A 231 -24.67 -1.21 5.35
C ASN A 231 -24.51 -2.73 5.43
N ILE A 232 -23.77 -3.28 4.48
CA ILE A 232 -23.40 -4.71 4.44
C ILE A 232 -21.87 -4.88 4.48
N SER A 233 -21.14 -3.83 4.84
CA SER A 233 -19.69 -3.83 4.85
C SER A 233 -19.09 -4.95 5.71
N HIS A 234 -17.84 -5.32 5.40
CA HIS A 234 -17.06 -6.29 6.15
C HIS A 234 -17.74 -7.68 6.24
N ASN A 235 -18.46 -8.08 5.18
CA ASN A 235 -18.92 -9.45 4.96
C ASN A 235 -18.08 -10.11 3.83
N PRO A 236 -16.87 -10.63 4.12
CA PRO A 236 -15.89 -10.99 3.09
C PRO A 236 -16.32 -12.16 2.19
N SER A 237 -17.23 -13.02 2.66
CA SER A 237 -17.80 -14.14 1.92
C SER A 237 -18.97 -13.75 1.00
N LEU A 238 -19.44 -12.51 1.08
CA LEU A 238 -20.64 -12.08 0.38
C LEU A 238 -20.34 -11.77 -1.08
N HIS A 239 -20.97 -12.52 -1.98
CA HIS A 239 -20.93 -12.22 -3.42
C HIS A 239 -22.12 -11.34 -3.83
N ILE A 240 -21.81 -10.22 -4.48
CA ILE A 240 -22.81 -9.23 -4.91
C ILE A 240 -23.09 -9.39 -6.41
N HIS A 241 -24.37 -9.43 -6.77
CA HIS A 241 -24.83 -9.43 -8.15
C HIS A 241 -25.78 -8.26 -8.43
N ALA A 242 -25.85 -7.82 -9.69
CA ALA A 242 -26.66 -6.67 -10.14
C ALA A 242 -28.13 -6.76 -9.70
N SER A 243 -28.69 -7.98 -9.68
CA SER A 243 -30.09 -8.24 -9.36
C SER A 243 -30.47 -7.94 -7.91
N HIS A 244 -29.50 -7.84 -6.98
CA HIS A 244 -29.79 -7.66 -5.56
C HIS A 244 -30.31 -6.26 -5.22
N PHE A 245 -29.95 -5.24 -6.02
CA PHE A 245 -30.26 -3.84 -5.71
C PHE A 245 -31.36 -3.22 -6.57
N VAL A 246 -31.90 -3.96 -7.55
CA VAL A 246 -32.88 -3.45 -8.53
C VAL A 246 -34.13 -2.85 -7.88
N HIS A 247 -34.55 -3.38 -6.74
CA HIS A 247 -35.78 -2.96 -6.05
C HIS A 247 -35.56 -1.84 -5.02
N LEU A 248 -34.31 -1.43 -4.76
CA LEU A 248 -33.95 -0.44 -3.74
C LEU A 248 -33.89 0.97 -4.34
N ILE A 249 -35.01 1.43 -4.91
CA ILE A 249 -35.09 2.69 -5.67
C ILE A 249 -34.88 3.93 -4.77
N GLN A 250 -35.21 3.82 -3.49
CA GLN A 250 -35.09 4.91 -2.51
C GLN A 250 -33.71 4.96 -1.81
N LEU A 251 -32.79 4.05 -2.18
CA LEU A 251 -31.50 3.98 -1.54
C LEU A 251 -30.68 5.24 -1.80
N GLN A 252 -30.17 5.82 -0.72
CA GLN A 252 -29.34 7.02 -0.70
C GLN A 252 -27.91 6.70 -0.32
N SER A 253 -27.69 5.73 0.57
CA SER A 253 -26.37 5.32 1.03
C SER A 253 -26.19 3.81 1.03
N LEU A 254 -25.10 3.34 0.41
CA LEU A 254 -24.74 1.93 0.35
C LEU A 254 -23.28 1.76 0.79
N SER A 255 -23.06 0.95 1.83
CA SER A 255 -21.70 0.57 2.23
C SER A 255 -21.41 -0.88 1.88
N LEU A 256 -20.42 -1.04 1.00
CA LEU A 256 -19.82 -2.29 0.50
C LEU A 256 -18.34 -2.39 0.88
N GLU A 257 -17.89 -1.61 1.86
CA GLU A 257 -16.51 -1.63 2.35
C GLU A 257 -16.14 -3.06 2.77
N GLY A 258 -14.91 -3.48 2.48
CA GLY A 258 -14.44 -4.83 2.81
C GLY A 258 -15.07 -5.99 2.01
N ILE A 259 -15.90 -5.70 0.99
CA ILE A 259 -16.45 -6.70 0.06
C ILE A 259 -15.75 -6.61 -1.30
N GLU A 260 -15.42 -7.74 -1.90
CA GLU A 260 -14.81 -7.83 -3.23
C GLU A 260 -15.86 -8.12 -4.31
N ILE A 261 -15.84 -7.34 -5.39
CA ILE A 261 -16.83 -7.40 -6.47
C ILE A 261 -16.09 -7.71 -7.78
N PRO A 262 -15.87 -9.01 -8.10
CA PRO A 262 -15.00 -9.39 -9.22
C PRO A 262 -15.55 -9.03 -10.60
N ASP A 263 -16.87 -9.06 -10.81
CA ASP A 263 -17.54 -8.66 -12.06
C ASP A 263 -18.39 -7.40 -11.83
N ILE A 264 -17.71 -6.33 -11.40
CA ILE A 264 -18.34 -5.04 -11.18
C ILE A 264 -18.71 -4.39 -12.53
N GLN A 265 -19.97 -4.00 -12.67
CA GLN A 265 -20.49 -3.38 -13.89
C GLN A 265 -21.32 -2.15 -13.55
N THR A 266 -21.29 -1.13 -14.41
CA THR A 266 -22.07 0.11 -14.21
C THR A 266 -23.57 -0.15 -14.06
N LYS A 267 -24.09 -1.16 -14.77
CA LYS A 267 -25.49 -1.60 -14.71
C LYS A 267 -25.94 -2.09 -13.32
N MET A 268 -24.99 -2.44 -12.44
CA MET A 268 -25.30 -2.84 -11.06
C MET A 268 -25.84 -1.67 -10.23
N PHE A 269 -25.33 -0.46 -10.48
CA PHE A 269 -25.64 0.73 -9.68
C PHE A 269 -26.60 1.69 -10.39
N LEU A 270 -26.69 1.64 -11.72
CA LEU A 270 -27.60 2.45 -12.54
C LEU A 270 -29.08 2.49 -12.08
N PRO A 271 -29.70 1.40 -11.59
CA PRO A 271 -31.11 1.43 -11.16
C PRO A 271 -31.37 2.34 -9.95
N MET A 272 -30.35 2.62 -9.13
CA MET A 272 -30.49 3.39 -7.89
C MET A 272 -30.25 4.88 -8.14
N GLY A 273 -31.17 5.53 -8.87
CA GLY A 273 -31.00 6.92 -9.29
C GLY A 273 -30.95 7.97 -8.18
N ASN A 274 -31.35 7.63 -6.94
CA ASN A 274 -31.35 8.55 -5.79
C ASN A 274 -30.10 8.42 -4.90
N MET A 275 -29.09 7.67 -5.36
CA MET A 275 -27.87 7.41 -4.59
C MET A 275 -27.02 8.66 -4.40
N SER A 276 -26.66 8.92 -3.15
CA SER A 276 -25.83 10.05 -2.73
C SER A 276 -24.46 9.60 -2.25
N HIS A 277 -24.38 8.50 -1.48
CA HIS A 277 -23.14 7.97 -0.92
C HIS A 277 -22.94 6.51 -1.27
N ILE A 278 -21.72 6.15 -1.67
CA ILE A 278 -21.30 4.75 -1.83
C ILE A 278 -19.91 4.55 -1.25
N TYR A 279 -19.76 3.49 -0.46
CA TYR A 279 -18.49 3.09 0.14
C TYR A 279 -18.09 1.75 -0.44
N PHE A 280 -16.93 1.70 -1.06
CA PHE A 280 -16.34 0.51 -1.66
C PHE A 280 -15.12 0.05 -0.87
N LYS A 281 -14.64 -1.16 -1.15
CA LYS A 281 -13.34 -1.64 -0.68
C LYS A 281 -12.19 -0.88 -1.35
N ASP A 282 -12.24 -0.77 -2.68
CA ASP A 282 -11.16 -0.17 -3.49
C ASP A 282 -11.64 1.12 -4.16
N PHE A 283 -10.78 2.15 -4.19
CA PHE A 283 -11.14 3.46 -4.79
C PHE A 283 -11.46 3.36 -6.29
N GLN A 284 -10.86 2.39 -6.99
CA GLN A 284 -11.07 2.15 -8.42
C GLN A 284 -12.52 1.79 -8.78
N TYR A 285 -13.28 1.22 -7.84
CA TYR A 285 -14.68 0.85 -8.06
C TYR A 285 -15.59 2.08 -8.21
N CYS A 286 -15.15 3.25 -7.75
CA CYS A 286 -15.87 4.51 -7.93
C CYS A 286 -16.11 4.84 -9.42
N SER A 287 -15.21 4.38 -10.32
CA SER A 287 -15.39 4.58 -11.76
C SER A 287 -16.68 3.95 -12.33
N TYR A 288 -17.24 2.93 -11.66
CA TYR A 288 -18.49 2.27 -12.06
C TYR A 288 -19.76 2.92 -11.51
N ALA A 289 -19.63 3.86 -10.58
CA ALA A 289 -20.74 4.56 -9.96
C ALA A 289 -20.66 6.09 -10.20
N PRO A 290 -20.59 6.56 -11.48
CA PRO A 290 -20.38 7.97 -11.79
C PRO A 290 -21.55 8.89 -11.43
N HIS A 291 -22.75 8.33 -11.26
CA HIS A 291 -23.95 9.09 -10.88
C HIS A 291 -24.04 9.37 -9.37
N VAL A 292 -23.18 8.74 -8.56
CA VAL A 292 -23.22 8.86 -7.10
C VAL A 292 -22.45 10.11 -6.68
N ARG A 293 -23.02 10.89 -5.74
CA ARG A 293 -22.42 12.17 -5.35
C ARG A 293 -21.09 12.05 -4.62
N LYS A 294 -21.00 11.11 -3.69
CA LYS A 294 -19.82 10.88 -2.86
C LYS A 294 -19.46 9.40 -2.89
N CYS A 295 -18.29 9.10 -3.45
CA CYS A 295 -17.72 7.76 -3.44
C CYS A 295 -16.50 7.72 -2.52
N LYS A 296 -16.32 6.63 -1.78
CA LYS A 296 -15.16 6.37 -0.91
C LYS A 296 -14.66 4.93 -1.08
N PRO A 297 -13.37 4.63 -0.87
CA PRO A 297 -12.28 5.54 -0.51
C PRO A 297 -11.80 6.38 -1.70
N ASN A 298 -11.09 7.49 -1.43
CA ASN A 298 -10.53 8.37 -2.47
C ASN A 298 -9.05 8.04 -2.79
N THR A 299 -8.44 7.13 -2.02
CA THR A 299 -7.02 6.81 -2.09
C THR A 299 -6.79 5.45 -1.46
N ASP A 300 -5.81 4.71 -1.98
CA ASP A 300 -5.22 3.50 -1.39
C ASP A 300 -3.94 3.84 -0.58
N GLY A 301 -3.62 5.13 -0.39
CA GLY A 301 -2.39 5.63 0.21
C GLY A 301 -1.22 5.81 -0.77
N ILE A 302 -1.34 5.32 -2.00
CA ILE A 302 -0.32 5.43 -3.07
C ILE A 302 -0.84 6.35 -4.17
N SER A 303 -2.01 5.97 -4.67
CA SER A 303 -2.78 6.57 -5.72
C SER A 303 -3.94 7.36 -5.14
N SER A 304 -4.42 8.31 -5.92
CA SER A 304 -5.63 9.08 -5.65
C SER A 304 -6.62 8.89 -6.81
N VAL A 305 -7.82 9.44 -6.68
CA VAL A 305 -8.79 9.42 -7.79
C VAL A 305 -8.24 10.10 -9.05
N GLU A 306 -7.46 11.17 -8.88
CA GLU A 306 -6.92 11.97 -9.99
C GLU A 306 -5.60 11.42 -10.53
N ASP A 307 -4.71 11.00 -9.64
CA ASP A 307 -3.31 10.73 -9.97
C ASP A 307 -2.82 9.38 -9.46
N LEU A 308 -1.98 8.70 -10.26
CA LEU A 308 -1.33 7.43 -9.91
C LEU A 308 -0.42 7.59 -8.68
N LEU A 309 0.35 8.67 -8.60
CA LEU A 309 1.10 9.05 -7.40
C LEU A 309 0.47 10.27 -6.76
N ALA A 310 -0.24 10.09 -5.66
CA ALA A 310 -1.01 11.17 -5.03
C ALA A 310 -0.13 12.38 -4.62
N SER A 311 1.08 12.13 -4.08
CA SER A 311 1.95 13.20 -3.56
C SER A 311 2.90 13.77 -4.62
N LEU A 312 2.99 15.10 -4.67
CA LEU A 312 4.00 15.81 -5.49
C LEU A 312 5.43 15.36 -5.15
N VAL A 313 5.71 15.06 -3.88
CA VAL A 313 7.04 14.61 -3.44
C VAL A 313 7.38 13.28 -4.09
N LEU A 314 6.44 12.32 -4.09
CA LEU A 314 6.64 11.02 -4.74
C LEU A 314 6.90 11.18 -6.23
N ARG A 315 6.15 12.06 -6.92
CA ARG A 315 6.33 12.32 -8.35
C ARG A 315 7.72 12.84 -8.69
N VAL A 316 8.19 13.87 -7.98
CA VAL A 316 9.53 14.43 -8.19
C VAL A 316 10.59 13.37 -7.92
N SER A 317 10.41 12.59 -6.85
CA SER A 317 11.39 11.60 -6.43
C SER A 317 11.49 10.40 -7.36
N VAL A 318 10.41 9.94 -7.99
CA VAL A 318 10.47 8.88 -9.01
C VAL A 318 11.41 9.28 -10.15
N TRP A 319 11.29 10.50 -10.67
CA TRP A 319 12.18 11.00 -11.73
C TRP A 319 13.63 11.12 -11.28
N VAL A 320 13.86 11.69 -10.09
CA VAL A 320 15.22 11.83 -9.53
C VAL A 320 15.88 10.46 -9.36
N MET A 321 15.18 9.50 -8.76
CA MET A 321 15.69 8.16 -8.54
C MET A 321 15.89 7.40 -9.85
N ALA A 322 14.97 7.51 -10.82
CA ALA A 322 15.11 6.90 -12.15
C ALA A 322 16.38 7.37 -12.86
N PHE A 323 16.64 8.69 -12.84
CA PHE A 323 17.83 9.24 -13.50
C PHE A 323 19.13 8.88 -12.77
N ILE A 324 19.16 8.96 -11.43
CA ILE A 324 20.36 8.60 -10.66
C ILE A 324 20.70 7.13 -10.86
N THR A 325 19.71 6.23 -10.76
CA THR A 325 19.92 4.79 -10.92
C THR A 325 20.33 4.43 -12.35
N CYS A 326 19.64 4.95 -13.37
CA CYS A 326 19.95 4.63 -14.77
C CYS A 326 21.30 5.21 -15.21
N PHE A 327 21.52 6.53 -15.05
CA PHE A 327 22.75 7.17 -15.51
C PHE A 327 23.96 6.85 -14.64
N GLY A 328 23.78 6.74 -13.32
CA GLY A 328 24.86 6.39 -12.40
C GLY A 328 25.44 5.00 -12.70
N ASN A 329 24.58 4.01 -12.91
CA ASN A 329 25.01 2.65 -13.25
C ASN A 329 25.58 2.56 -14.68
N LEU A 330 24.98 3.23 -15.67
CA LEU A 330 25.51 3.27 -17.04
C LEU A 330 26.90 3.92 -17.09
N PHE A 331 27.10 5.00 -16.33
CA PHE A 331 28.39 5.67 -16.20
C PHE A 331 29.47 4.73 -15.64
N VAL A 332 29.14 3.96 -14.59
CA VAL A 332 30.07 2.99 -14.01
C VAL A 332 30.41 1.86 -15.00
N ILE A 333 29.43 1.34 -15.74
CA ILE A 333 29.66 0.34 -16.79
C ILE A 333 30.60 0.89 -17.86
N GLY A 334 30.35 2.11 -18.34
CA GLY A 334 31.21 2.78 -19.32
C GLY A 334 32.63 2.98 -18.80
N MET A 335 32.80 3.62 -17.65
CA MET A 335 34.11 3.88 -17.04
C MET A 335 34.92 2.60 -16.83
N ARG A 336 34.29 1.54 -16.29
CA ARG A 336 34.94 0.24 -16.05
C ARG A 336 35.23 -0.54 -17.35
N SER A 337 34.59 -0.20 -18.47
CA SER A 337 34.84 -0.82 -19.77
C SER A 337 35.99 -0.15 -20.53
N PHE A 338 36.16 1.17 -20.37
CA PHE A 338 37.25 1.91 -21.00
C PHE A 338 38.57 1.84 -20.22
N ILE A 339 38.51 1.75 -18.89
CA ILE A 339 39.71 1.73 -18.06
C ILE A 339 40.14 0.27 -17.84
N ARG A 340 41.38 -0.07 -18.22
CA ARG A 340 41.96 -1.40 -18.01
C ARG A 340 42.02 -1.71 -16.51
N ALA A 341 41.13 -2.57 -16.04
CA ALA A 341 41.04 -2.93 -14.64
C ALA A 341 42.17 -3.88 -14.23
N GLU A 342 42.68 -3.70 -13.01
CA GLU A 342 43.70 -4.57 -12.41
C GLU A 342 43.17 -6.01 -12.22
N ASN A 343 41.88 -6.14 -11.87
CA ASN A 343 41.16 -7.41 -11.76
C ASN A 343 39.94 -7.44 -12.70
N ASN A 344 40.12 -8.06 -13.88
CA ASN A 344 39.06 -8.17 -14.90
C ASN A 344 37.81 -8.92 -14.41
N LEU A 345 37.97 -9.89 -13.49
CA LEU A 345 36.86 -10.68 -12.95
C LEU A 345 35.96 -9.85 -12.00
N HIS A 346 36.56 -9.18 -11.02
CA HIS A 346 35.83 -8.31 -10.10
C HIS A 346 35.16 -7.14 -10.84
N ALA A 347 35.83 -6.58 -11.85
CA ALA A 347 35.23 -5.57 -12.72
C ALA A 347 34.05 -6.12 -13.54
N ALA A 348 34.08 -7.39 -13.97
CA ALA A 348 32.95 -8.03 -14.64
C ALA A 348 31.75 -8.20 -13.70
N CYS A 349 31.94 -8.67 -12.47
CA CYS A 349 30.85 -8.80 -11.48
C CYS A 349 30.17 -7.46 -11.20
N ILE A 350 30.95 -6.37 -11.03
CA ILE A 350 30.38 -5.03 -10.82
C ILE A 350 29.60 -4.55 -12.06
N LYS A 351 30.06 -4.84 -13.28
CA LYS A 351 29.31 -4.50 -14.50
C LYS A 351 27.97 -5.23 -14.56
N VAL A 352 27.93 -6.50 -14.16
CA VAL A 352 26.69 -7.30 -14.12
C VAL A 352 25.73 -6.78 -13.04
N LEU A 353 26.24 -6.37 -11.87
CA LEU A 353 25.44 -5.71 -10.83
C LEU A 353 24.83 -4.40 -11.33
N CYS A 354 25.64 -3.52 -11.93
CA CYS A 354 25.14 -2.26 -12.49
C CYS A 354 24.11 -2.47 -13.62
N PHE A 355 24.20 -3.57 -14.37
CA PHE A 355 23.20 -3.91 -15.38
C PHE A 355 21.86 -4.30 -14.72
N ALA A 356 21.88 -5.10 -13.65
CA ALA A 356 20.68 -5.40 -12.87
C ALA A 356 20.07 -4.12 -12.27
N ASP A 357 20.88 -3.25 -11.65
CA ASP A 357 20.43 -1.98 -11.05
C ASP A 357 19.88 -0.97 -12.08
N CYS A 358 20.35 -1.02 -13.33
CA CYS A 358 19.81 -0.20 -14.41
C CYS A 358 18.35 -0.57 -14.73
N LEU A 359 17.98 -1.86 -14.60
CA LEU A 359 16.60 -2.31 -14.82
C LEU A 359 15.62 -1.70 -13.79
N MET A 360 16.06 -1.48 -12.55
CA MET A 360 15.27 -0.72 -11.55
C MET A 360 15.03 0.72 -12.00
N GLY A 361 16.04 1.37 -12.59
CA GLY A 361 15.90 2.71 -13.15
C GLY A 361 14.93 2.77 -14.33
N VAL A 362 14.95 1.75 -15.20
CA VAL A 362 13.99 1.61 -16.31
C VAL A 362 12.56 1.43 -15.79
N TYR A 363 12.37 0.61 -14.75
CA TYR A 363 11.08 0.46 -14.06
C TYR A 363 10.54 1.81 -13.56
N LEU A 364 11.34 2.56 -12.79
CA LEU A 364 10.93 3.86 -12.27
C LEU A 364 10.65 4.89 -13.38
N PHE A 365 11.43 4.85 -14.46
CA PHE A 365 11.21 5.73 -15.60
C PHE A 365 9.83 5.48 -16.23
N PHE A 366 9.48 4.23 -16.52
CA PHE A 366 8.16 3.91 -17.06
C PHE A 366 7.03 4.23 -16.07
N LEU A 367 7.24 3.97 -14.77
CA LEU A 367 6.27 4.37 -13.73
C LEU A 367 6.02 5.89 -13.77
N GLY A 368 7.06 6.70 -13.89
CA GLY A 368 6.94 8.17 -14.03
C GLY A 368 6.26 8.60 -15.33
N VAL A 369 6.48 7.89 -16.44
CA VAL A 369 5.79 8.16 -17.72
C VAL A 369 4.28 7.88 -17.60
N PHE A 370 3.90 6.76 -16.97
CA PHE A 370 2.48 6.42 -16.79
C PHE A 370 1.79 7.31 -15.75
N ASP A 371 2.50 7.77 -14.71
CA ASP A 371 2.00 8.81 -13.80
C ASP A 371 1.65 10.10 -14.55
N VAL A 372 2.52 10.54 -15.47
CA VAL A 372 2.24 11.71 -16.32
C VAL A 372 1.08 11.45 -17.29
N LYS A 373 0.99 10.22 -17.84
CA LYS A 373 -0.05 9.85 -18.81
C LYS A 373 -1.46 9.85 -18.20
N PHE A 374 -1.60 9.40 -16.96
CA PHE A 374 -2.90 9.24 -16.30
C PHE A 374 -3.29 10.41 -15.39
N ARG A 375 -2.55 11.52 -15.47
CA ARG A 375 -2.71 12.67 -14.59
C ARG A 375 -4.11 13.29 -14.70
N GLY A 376 -4.75 13.52 -13.56
CA GLY A 376 -6.11 14.08 -13.46
C GLY A 376 -7.26 13.10 -13.78
N GLU A 377 -6.98 11.92 -14.35
CA GLU A 377 -8.00 10.95 -14.77
C GLU A 377 -7.61 9.50 -14.44
N TYR A 378 -6.81 9.27 -13.38
CA TYR A 378 -6.29 7.95 -13.07
C TYR A 378 -7.38 6.94 -12.73
N ASN A 379 -8.39 7.30 -11.93
CA ASN A 379 -9.46 6.38 -11.51
C ASN A 379 -10.18 5.69 -12.70
N ARG A 380 -10.36 6.41 -13.81
CA ARG A 380 -10.99 5.85 -15.02
C ARG A 380 -10.14 4.75 -15.68
N ASN A 381 -8.83 4.89 -15.56
CA ASN A 381 -7.86 4.00 -16.19
C ASN A 381 -7.22 3.01 -15.20
N ALA A 382 -7.50 3.12 -13.90
CA ALA A 382 -6.82 2.37 -12.85
C ALA A 382 -6.94 0.84 -13.03
N LEU A 383 -8.15 0.34 -13.29
CA LEU A 383 -8.40 -1.08 -13.54
C LEU A 383 -7.73 -1.58 -14.83
N ILE A 384 -7.82 -0.77 -15.89
CA ILE A 384 -7.20 -1.09 -17.18
C ILE A 384 -5.67 -1.14 -17.02
N TRP A 385 -5.10 -0.15 -16.33
CA TRP A 385 -3.68 -0.07 -16.04
C TRP A 385 -3.20 -1.27 -15.23
N MET A 386 -3.87 -1.58 -14.13
CA MET A 386 -3.48 -2.69 -13.26
C MET A 386 -3.63 -4.05 -13.95
N ASP A 387 -4.63 -4.25 -14.79
CA ASP A 387 -4.76 -5.49 -15.55
C ASP A 387 -3.85 -5.58 -16.80
N SER A 388 -3.31 -4.43 -17.23
CA SER A 388 -2.51 -4.33 -18.45
C SER A 388 -1.21 -5.15 -18.45
N MET A 389 -0.76 -5.54 -19.65
CA MET A 389 0.54 -6.20 -19.83
C MET A 389 1.69 -5.25 -19.49
N GLU A 390 1.50 -3.95 -19.68
CA GLU A 390 2.45 -2.90 -19.35
C GLU A 390 2.77 -2.91 -17.85
N CYS A 391 1.75 -2.94 -16.98
CA CYS A 391 1.95 -3.04 -15.53
C CYS A 391 2.67 -4.35 -15.14
N ARG A 392 2.27 -5.48 -15.72
CA ARG A 392 2.88 -6.80 -15.46
C ARG A 392 4.36 -6.84 -15.88
N THR A 393 4.72 -6.24 -17.01
CA THR A 393 6.10 -6.20 -17.52
C THR A 393 7.01 -5.28 -16.71
N ILE A 394 6.54 -4.09 -16.31
CA ILE A 394 7.36 -3.21 -15.45
C ILE A 394 7.56 -3.83 -14.06
N GLY A 395 6.54 -4.51 -13.50
CA GLY A 395 6.65 -5.23 -12.24
C GLY A 395 7.63 -6.40 -12.30
N PHE A 396 7.62 -7.15 -13.41
CA PHE A 396 8.62 -8.19 -13.68
C PHE A 396 10.05 -7.62 -13.70
N LEU A 397 10.27 -6.48 -14.37
CA LEU A 397 11.60 -5.84 -14.41
C LEU A 397 12.07 -5.40 -13.02
N ALA A 398 11.17 -4.84 -12.21
CA ALA A 398 11.47 -4.43 -10.85
C ALA A 398 11.87 -5.61 -9.96
N MET A 399 11.11 -6.70 -10.00
CA MET A 399 11.39 -7.91 -9.23
C MET A 399 12.68 -8.60 -9.71
N LEU A 400 12.88 -8.72 -11.02
CA LEU A 400 14.12 -9.26 -11.58
C LEU A 400 15.33 -8.45 -11.11
N SER A 401 15.24 -7.13 -11.18
CA SER A 401 16.30 -6.22 -10.76
C SER A 401 16.62 -6.37 -9.26
N SER A 402 15.61 -6.29 -8.39
CA SER A 402 15.82 -6.34 -6.94
C SER A 402 16.45 -7.66 -6.50
N GLU A 403 15.93 -8.79 -6.98
CA GLU A 403 16.36 -10.12 -6.55
C GLU A 403 17.75 -10.48 -7.09
N VAL A 404 18.03 -10.17 -8.36
CA VAL A 404 19.37 -10.39 -8.95
C VAL A 404 20.41 -9.52 -8.23
N SER A 405 20.09 -8.25 -7.94
CA SER A 405 21.02 -7.37 -7.21
C SER A 405 21.36 -7.90 -5.82
N VAL A 406 20.39 -8.39 -5.04
CA VAL A 406 20.65 -8.99 -3.70
C VAL A 406 21.55 -10.22 -3.79
N LEU A 407 21.27 -11.12 -4.73
CA LEU A 407 22.06 -12.33 -4.92
C LEU A 407 23.49 -12.02 -5.40
N LEU A 408 23.65 -11.02 -6.28
CA LEU A 408 24.97 -10.55 -6.73
C LEU A 408 25.76 -9.88 -5.62
N LEU A 409 25.12 -9.04 -4.79
CA LEU A 409 25.75 -8.45 -3.61
C LEU A 409 26.20 -9.56 -2.65
N THR A 410 25.34 -10.54 -2.37
CA THR A 410 25.69 -11.70 -1.54
C THR A 410 26.89 -12.47 -2.12
N TYR A 411 26.91 -12.73 -3.43
CA TYR A 411 28.05 -13.37 -4.08
C TYR A 411 29.34 -12.54 -3.96
N LEU A 412 29.28 -11.24 -4.21
CA LEU A 412 30.44 -10.33 -4.09
C LEU A 412 31.01 -10.31 -2.67
N THR A 413 30.14 -10.37 -1.65
CA THR A 413 30.59 -10.42 -0.25
C THR A 413 31.26 -11.74 0.11
N LEU A 414 30.68 -12.87 -0.32
CA LEU A 414 31.26 -14.19 -0.12
C LEU A 414 32.60 -14.36 -0.84
N GLU A 415 32.72 -13.87 -2.08
CA GLU A 415 33.98 -13.88 -2.82
C GLU A 415 35.08 -13.17 -2.02
N LYS A 416 34.79 -11.97 -1.47
CA LYS A 416 35.75 -11.22 -0.66
C LYS A 416 36.04 -11.89 0.67
N PHE A 417 35.03 -12.46 1.31
CA PHE A 417 35.17 -13.20 2.56
C PHE A 417 36.16 -14.36 2.41
N LEU A 418 36.00 -15.17 1.36
CA LEU A 418 36.89 -16.30 1.11
C LEU A 418 38.35 -15.84 0.86
N VAL A 419 38.54 -14.77 0.10
CA VAL A 419 39.88 -14.26 -0.23
C VAL A 419 40.58 -13.63 0.99
N ILE A 420 39.84 -12.91 1.83
CA ILE A 420 40.41 -12.17 2.98
C ILE A 420 40.63 -13.09 4.19
N VAL A 421 39.64 -13.92 4.52
CA VAL A 421 39.70 -14.77 5.73
C VAL A 421 40.53 -16.03 5.50
N PHE A 422 40.51 -16.59 4.28
CA PHE A 422 41.21 -17.83 3.95
C PHE A 422 42.24 -17.65 2.80
N PRO A 423 43.31 -16.86 3.01
CA PRO A 423 44.24 -16.48 1.93
C PRO A 423 45.03 -17.66 1.32
N PHE A 424 45.22 -18.76 2.07
CA PHE A 424 46.06 -19.91 1.67
C PHE A 424 45.27 -21.11 1.14
N VAL A 425 43.94 -21.09 1.25
CA VAL A 425 43.12 -22.15 0.69
C VAL A 425 42.98 -21.89 -0.81
N HIS A 426 43.31 -22.87 -1.67
CA HIS A 426 43.23 -22.76 -3.14
C HIS A 426 41.80 -22.64 -3.71
N LEU A 427 40.84 -22.20 -2.91
CA LEU A 427 39.43 -22.04 -3.24
C LEU A 427 39.12 -20.78 -4.07
N ARG A 428 40.11 -20.19 -4.78
CA ARG A 428 39.85 -19.03 -5.63
C ARG A 428 39.02 -19.45 -6.84
N PRO A 429 37.80 -18.90 -7.02
CA PRO A 429 36.97 -19.27 -8.15
C PRO A 429 37.65 -18.87 -9.47
N GLY A 430 37.74 -19.83 -10.39
CA GLY A 430 38.27 -19.59 -11.72
C GLY A 430 37.32 -18.72 -12.56
N LYS A 431 37.82 -18.12 -13.65
CA LYS A 431 37.02 -17.27 -14.55
C LYS A 431 35.74 -17.96 -15.05
N MET A 432 35.83 -19.25 -15.41
CA MET A 432 34.68 -20.02 -15.86
C MET A 432 33.69 -20.30 -14.73
N GLN A 433 34.18 -20.61 -13.53
CA GLN A 433 33.32 -20.84 -12.36
C GLN A 433 32.55 -19.58 -11.97
N THR A 434 33.20 -18.42 -11.92
CA THR A 434 32.50 -17.14 -11.69
C THR A 434 31.48 -16.85 -12.79
N GLY A 435 31.81 -17.08 -14.06
CA GLY A 435 30.86 -16.92 -15.17
C GLY A 435 29.62 -17.80 -15.02
N LEU A 436 29.79 -19.07 -14.63
CA LEU A 436 28.69 -20.00 -14.38
C LEU A 436 27.81 -19.56 -13.19
N VAL A 437 28.43 -19.10 -12.09
CA VAL A 437 27.69 -18.61 -10.92
C VAL A 437 26.87 -17.36 -11.26
N LEU A 438 27.45 -16.41 -12.00
CA LEU A 438 26.74 -15.22 -12.46
C LEU A 438 25.57 -15.57 -13.38
N ALA A 439 25.75 -16.52 -14.31
CA ALA A 439 24.68 -17.00 -15.17
C ALA A 439 23.57 -17.69 -14.36
N PHE A 440 23.93 -18.51 -13.37
CA PHE A 440 22.96 -19.15 -12.48
C PHE A 440 22.14 -18.12 -11.67
N ILE A 441 22.78 -17.08 -11.13
CA ILE A 441 22.08 -16.00 -10.41
C ILE A 441 21.05 -15.31 -11.31
N TRP A 442 21.41 -15.03 -12.57
CA TRP A 442 20.47 -14.44 -13.54
C TRP A 442 19.31 -15.36 -13.88
N ILE A 443 19.58 -16.66 -14.10
CA ILE A 443 18.54 -17.65 -14.36
C ILE A 443 17.60 -17.75 -13.16
N LEU A 444 18.15 -17.82 -11.94
CA LEU A 444 17.36 -17.88 -10.71
C LEU A 444 16.48 -16.64 -10.54
N GLY A 445 17.04 -15.44 -10.72
CA GLY A 445 16.27 -14.19 -10.66
C GLY A 445 15.17 -14.12 -11.72
N PHE A 446 15.45 -14.57 -12.95
CA PHE A 446 14.44 -14.66 -14.02
C PHE A 446 13.31 -15.62 -13.64
N VAL A 447 13.65 -16.80 -13.10
CA VAL A 447 12.65 -17.77 -12.64
C VAL A 447 11.80 -17.17 -11.52
N ILE A 448 12.41 -16.51 -10.53
CA ILE A 448 11.69 -15.84 -9.44
C ILE A 448 10.70 -14.79 -10.00
N ALA A 449 11.15 -13.94 -10.92
CA ALA A 449 10.27 -12.93 -11.51
C ALA A 449 9.19 -13.52 -12.43
N ALA A 450 9.47 -14.64 -13.11
CA ALA A 450 8.57 -15.24 -14.11
C ALA A 450 7.50 -16.17 -13.50
N VAL A 451 7.77 -16.88 -12.40
CA VAL A 451 6.83 -17.86 -11.81
C VAL A 451 5.42 -17.28 -11.59
N PRO A 452 5.25 -16.06 -11.05
CA PRO A 452 3.92 -15.48 -10.84
C PRO A 452 3.13 -15.20 -12.13
N LEU A 453 3.81 -15.12 -13.29
CA LEU A 453 3.18 -14.90 -14.60
C LEU A 453 2.71 -16.19 -15.29
N LEU A 454 3.17 -17.36 -14.83
CA LEU A 454 2.90 -18.63 -15.52
C LEU A 454 1.51 -19.20 -15.21
N ASN A 455 0.98 -18.94 -14.01
CA ASN A 455 -0.29 -19.52 -13.54
C ASN A 455 -1.19 -18.46 -12.90
N GLU A 456 -2.07 -17.86 -13.71
CA GLU A 456 -3.06 -16.88 -13.25
C GLU A 456 -4.04 -17.48 -12.23
N ASP A 457 -4.37 -18.77 -12.34
CA ASP A 457 -5.26 -19.45 -11.37
C ASP A 457 -4.66 -19.52 -9.96
N LEU A 458 -3.34 -19.68 -9.85
CA LEU A 458 -2.64 -19.81 -8.57
C LEU A 458 -2.25 -18.45 -7.99
N PHE A 459 -1.80 -17.50 -8.81
CA PHE A 459 -1.24 -16.23 -8.36
C PHE A 459 -2.17 -15.03 -8.57
N GLY A 460 -3.14 -15.14 -9.49
CA GLY A 460 -3.95 -14.01 -9.96
C GLY A 460 -3.09 -12.98 -10.70
N ASN A 461 -3.59 -11.75 -10.78
CA ASN A 461 -2.80 -10.62 -11.27
C ASN A 461 -1.79 -10.17 -10.19
N TYR A 462 -0.68 -10.92 -10.06
CA TYR A 462 0.28 -10.75 -8.96
C TYR A 462 0.98 -9.39 -8.94
N TYR A 463 1.42 -8.92 -10.12
CA TYR A 463 2.09 -7.62 -10.23
C TYR A 463 1.09 -6.46 -10.27
N GLY A 464 -0.07 -6.65 -10.92
CA GLY A 464 -1.09 -5.62 -11.07
C GLY A 464 -2.08 -5.51 -9.91
N ARG A 465 -1.66 -5.75 -8.67
CA ARG A 465 -2.54 -5.54 -7.49
C ARG A 465 -2.58 -4.09 -7.03
N ASN A 466 -1.58 -3.30 -7.39
CA ASN A 466 -1.47 -1.91 -6.99
C ASN A 466 -1.01 -1.04 -8.17
N GLY A 467 -1.22 0.28 -8.05
CA GLY A 467 -0.88 1.23 -9.12
C GLY A 467 0.62 1.28 -9.47
N VAL A 468 1.50 0.84 -8.57
CA VAL A 468 2.96 0.82 -8.76
C VAL A 468 3.52 -0.50 -9.32
N CYS A 469 2.64 -1.48 -9.54
CA CYS A 469 2.95 -2.77 -10.13
C CYS A 469 4.01 -3.60 -9.37
N PHE A 470 4.06 -3.49 -8.04
CA PHE A 470 5.10 -4.16 -7.22
C PHE A 470 4.51 -4.91 -6.00
N PRO A 471 4.81 -6.21 -5.82
CA PRO A 471 4.11 -7.10 -4.89
C PRO A 471 4.70 -7.10 -3.46
N LEU A 472 4.88 -5.90 -2.89
CA LEU A 472 5.37 -5.74 -1.51
C LEU A 472 4.23 -5.87 -0.49
N HIS A 473 3.12 -5.17 -0.76
CA HIS A 473 1.93 -5.15 0.08
C HIS A 473 1.15 -6.47 -0.06
N SER A 474 0.81 -7.08 1.07
CA SER A 474 -0.01 -8.29 1.11
C SER A 474 -1.32 -7.96 1.79
N ASP A 475 -2.37 -7.85 0.98
CA ASP A 475 -3.72 -7.62 1.48
C ASP A 475 -4.24 -8.82 2.29
N ARG A 476 -5.20 -8.55 3.18
CA ARG A 476 -5.75 -9.54 4.12
C ARG A 476 -6.48 -10.70 3.44
N LEU A 477 -6.86 -10.54 2.17
CA LEU A 477 -7.66 -11.48 1.35
C LEU A 477 -6.89 -12.10 0.18
N GLU A 478 -5.57 -11.96 0.12
CA GLU A 478 -4.79 -12.59 -0.94
C GLU A 478 -4.95 -14.11 -0.97
N LYS A 479 -4.94 -14.68 -2.19
CA LYS A 479 -4.77 -16.12 -2.36
C LYS A 479 -3.56 -16.58 -1.52
N PRO A 480 -3.71 -17.61 -0.68
CA PRO A 480 -2.70 -17.99 0.31
C PRO A 480 -1.34 -18.32 -0.34
N THR A 481 -1.36 -18.80 -1.58
CA THR A 481 -0.21 -19.10 -2.43
C THR A 481 0.62 -17.84 -2.78
N ALA A 482 -0.03 -16.78 -3.26
CA ALA A 482 0.65 -15.54 -3.64
C ALA A 482 1.27 -14.84 -2.42
N LYS A 483 0.56 -14.86 -1.30
CA LYS A 483 1.04 -14.35 -0.01
C LYS A 483 2.26 -15.13 0.49
N ALA A 484 2.19 -16.46 0.45
CA ALA A 484 3.31 -17.32 0.83
C ALA A 484 4.53 -17.08 -0.05
N TYR A 485 4.33 -16.90 -1.36
CA TYR A 485 5.40 -16.64 -2.32
C TYR A 485 6.11 -15.30 -2.05
N SER A 486 5.37 -14.18 -1.99
CA SER A 486 5.93 -12.86 -1.68
C SER A 486 6.65 -12.84 -0.33
N THR A 487 6.12 -13.55 0.67
CA THR A 487 6.76 -13.69 1.98
C THR A 487 8.05 -14.51 1.90
N GLY A 488 8.05 -15.63 1.17
CA GLY A 488 9.23 -16.46 0.97
C GLY A 488 10.39 -15.73 0.30
N ILE A 489 10.11 -14.85 -0.66
CA ILE A 489 11.12 -14.04 -1.33
C ILE A 489 11.62 -12.91 -0.42
N PHE A 490 10.72 -11.98 -0.04
CA PHE A 490 11.14 -10.75 0.65
C PHE A 490 11.53 -10.95 2.12
N LEU A 491 10.94 -11.91 2.83
CA LEU A 491 11.29 -12.19 4.23
C LEU A 491 12.16 -13.45 4.36
N GLY A 492 12.03 -14.43 3.48
CA GLY A 492 12.86 -15.64 3.53
C GLY A 492 14.23 -15.43 2.87
N LEU A 493 14.24 -15.44 1.53
CA LEU A 493 15.47 -15.39 0.73
C LEU A 493 16.30 -14.13 1.02
N ASN A 494 15.67 -12.95 1.03
CA ASN A 494 16.38 -11.69 1.25
C ASN A 494 16.90 -11.55 2.69
N LEU A 495 16.22 -12.11 3.70
CA LEU A 495 16.74 -12.14 5.07
C LEU A 495 17.95 -13.06 5.20
N VAL A 496 17.92 -14.23 4.56
CA VAL A 496 19.06 -15.16 4.55
C VAL A 496 20.26 -14.50 3.86
N ALA A 497 20.06 -13.87 2.71
CA ALA A 497 21.09 -13.11 2.00
C ALA A 497 21.68 -12.01 2.90
N PHE A 498 20.84 -11.21 3.55
CA PHE A 498 21.26 -10.15 4.47
C PHE A 498 22.08 -10.70 5.66
N LEU A 499 21.65 -11.80 6.28
CA LEU A 499 22.40 -12.42 7.37
C LEU A 499 23.78 -12.93 6.91
N VAL A 500 23.85 -13.55 5.73
CA VAL A 500 25.12 -13.99 5.14
C VAL A 500 26.06 -12.80 4.92
N ILE A 501 25.54 -11.69 4.38
CA ILE A 501 26.28 -10.45 4.18
C ILE A 501 26.84 -9.94 5.52
N VAL A 502 25.99 -9.77 6.53
CA VAL A 502 26.39 -9.26 7.85
C VAL A 502 27.45 -10.15 8.52
N VAL A 503 27.26 -11.48 8.51
CA VAL A 503 28.22 -12.43 9.11
C VAL A 503 29.55 -12.42 8.36
N SER A 504 29.51 -12.40 7.02
CA SER A 504 30.70 -12.37 6.17
C SER A 504 31.50 -11.09 6.40
N TYR A 505 30.85 -9.94 6.44
CA TYR A 505 31.52 -8.66 6.70
C TYR A 505 32.05 -8.54 8.12
N SER A 506 31.31 -9.00 9.12
CA SER A 506 31.78 -9.01 10.51
C SER A 506 33.04 -9.87 10.66
N SER A 507 33.05 -11.04 10.01
CA SER A 507 34.21 -11.94 10.00
C SER A 507 35.40 -11.35 9.24
N MET A 508 35.19 -10.71 8.09
CA MET A 508 36.23 -9.98 7.37
C MET A 508 36.83 -8.86 8.23
N PHE A 509 36.00 -8.07 8.91
CA PHE A 509 36.45 -7.00 9.79
C PHE A 509 37.26 -7.53 10.98
N CYS A 510 36.79 -8.58 11.65
CA CYS A 510 37.52 -9.24 12.74
C CYS A 510 38.87 -9.79 12.28
N SER A 511 38.94 -10.39 11.08
CA SER A 511 40.20 -10.91 10.52
C SER A 511 41.19 -9.79 10.18
N ILE A 512 40.73 -8.69 9.59
CA ILE A 512 41.58 -7.52 9.30
C ILE A 512 42.09 -6.91 10.60
N TYR A 513 41.22 -6.72 11.61
CA TYR A 513 41.59 -6.16 12.91
C TYR A 513 42.63 -7.04 13.63
N LYS A 514 42.43 -8.37 13.66
CA LYS A 514 43.36 -9.31 14.26
C LYS A 514 44.72 -9.33 13.55
N THR A 515 44.71 -9.30 12.21
CA THR A 515 45.93 -9.25 11.40
C THR A 515 46.67 -7.91 11.56
N GLY A 516 45.94 -6.81 11.74
CA GLY A 516 46.50 -5.47 11.99
C GLY A 516 47.17 -5.31 13.36
N ILE A 517 46.71 -6.01 14.40
CA ILE A 517 47.35 -5.99 15.74
C ILE A 517 48.65 -6.81 15.76
N ASN A 518 48.71 -7.93 15.04
CA ASN A 518 49.86 -8.84 15.07
C ASN A 518 51.03 -8.38 14.19
N ALA A 519 50.81 -7.46 13.25
CA ALA A 519 51.85 -6.89 12.40
C ALA A 519 52.41 -5.61 13.05
N THR A 520 53.50 -5.73 13.80
CA THR A 520 54.15 -4.63 14.56
C THR A 520 54.94 -3.63 13.71
N ASP A 521 54.70 -3.52 12.40
CA ASP A 521 55.42 -2.55 11.57
C ASP A 521 54.53 -1.78 10.58
N VAL A 522 54.76 -0.46 10.58
CA VAL A 522 54.31 0.58 9.63
C VAL A 522 52.87 1.15 9.80
N ARG A 523 52.82 2.33 10.44
CA ARG A 523 51.69 3.30 10.53
C ARG A 523 50.97 3.60 9.19
N SER A 524 51.61 3.34 8.03
CA SER A 524 51.01 3.51 6.70
C SER A 524 50.11 2.34 6.26
N ARG A 525 50.34 1.11 6.76
CA ARG A 525 49.44 -0.04 6.52
C ARG A 525 48.15 0.11 7.30
N LEU A 526 48.23 0.53 8.57
CA LEU A 526 47.08 0.81 9.42
C LEU A 526 46.10 1.83 8.79
N HIS A 527 46.61 2.91 8.18
CA HIS A 527 45.77 3.89 7.49
C HIS A 527 45.06 3.32 6.25
N LYS A 528 45.70 2.41 5.51
CA LYS A 528 45.06 1.71 4.38
C LYS A 528 44.02 0.70 4.86
N ASP A 529 44.29 -0.03 5.93
CA ASP A 529 43.37 -1.03 6.49
C ASP A 529 42.14 -0.38 7.15
N VAL A 530 42.31 0.78 7.82
CA VAL A 530 41.20 1.59 8.35
C VAL A 530 40.36 2.20 7.23
N ALA A 531 40.97 2.65 6.12
CA ALA A 531 40.23 3.16 4.97
C ALA A 531 39.42 2.06 4.27
N VAL A 532 39.97 0.85 4.17
CA VAL A 532 39.27 -0.34 3.66
C VAL A 532 38.13 -0.77 4.59
N ALA A 533 38.34 -0.75 5.91
CA ALA A 533 37.33 -1.08 6.90
C ALA A 533 36.17 -0.07 6.94
N ASN A 534 36.45 1.23 6.90
CA ASN A 534 35.42 2.28 6.81
C ASN A 534 34.57 2.14 5.54
N ARG A 535 35.16 1.70 4.43
CA ARG A 535 34.42 1.42 3.20
C ARG A 535 33.43 0.27 3.37
N PHE A 536 33.86 -0.83 4.01
CA PHE A 536 32.97 -1.96 4.27
C PHE A 536 31.84 -1.62 5.25
N PHE A 537 32.11 -0.76 6.24
CA PHE A 537 31.08 -0.23 7.13
C PHE A 537 29.97 0.48 6.36
N PHE A 538 30.30 1.38 5.44
CA PHE A 538 29.27 2.10 4.66
C PHE A 538 28.47 1.19 3.73
N ILE A 539 29.08 0.12 3.19
CA ILE A 539 28.38 -0.87 2.35
C ILE A 539 27.37 -1.67 3.17
N VAL A 540 27.77 -2.20 4.33
CA VAL A 540 26.86 -2.96 5.22
C VAL A 540 25.76 -2.06 5.76
N PHE A 541 26.12 -0.84 6.15
CA PHE A 541 25.18 0.12 6.70
C PHE A 541 24.12 0.56 5.69
N SER A 542 24.51 0.86 4.44
CA SER A 542 23.55 1.23 3.40
C SER A 542 22.58 0.09 3.10
N ASP A 543 23.07 -1.16 2.97
CA ASP A 543 22.22 -2.31 2.68
C ASP A 543 21.27 -2.61 3.86
N ALA A 544 21.75 -2.54 5.09
CA ALA A 544 20.92 -2.70 6.29
C ALA A 544 19.79 -1.65 6.37
N LEU A 545 20.08 -0.38 6.07
CA LEU A 545 19.07 0.68 6.06
C LEU A 545 18.00 0.46 4.98
N CYS A 546 18.33 -0.23 3.89
CA CYS A 546 17.36 -0.53 2.84
C CYS A 546 16.45 -1.72 3.23
N TRP A 547 17.02 -2.76 3.85
CA TRP A 547 16.30 -4.01 4.11
C TRP A 547 15.52 -4.04 5.42
N ILE A 548 15.99 -3.37 6.47
CA ILE A 548 15.28 -3.34 7.78
C ILE A 548 13.82 -2.85 7.63
N PRO A 549 13.52 -1.75 6.92
CA PRO A 549 12.14 -1.31 6.73
C PRO A 549 11.27 -2.34 5.99
N ILE A 550 11.84 -3.02 4.98
CA ILE A 550 11.14 -4.05 4.19
C ILE A 550 10.77 -5.24 5.08
N PHE A 551 11.71 -5.73 5.89
CA PHE A 551 11.45 -6.81 6.84
C PHE A 551 10.42 -6.41 7.91
N LEU A 552 10.48 -5.18 8.41
CA LEU A 552 9.53 -4.67 9.39
C LEU A 552 8.12 -4.62 8.82
N VAL A 553 7.93 -4.00 7.65
CA VAL A 553 6.63 -3.91 6.97
C VAL A 553 6.07 -5.30 6.68
N LYS A 554 6.90 -6.24 6.22
CA LYS A 554 6.44 -7.61 5.93
C LYS A 554 6.05 -8.38 7.20
N THR A 555 6.79 -8.20 8.29
CA THR A 555 6.48 -8.80 9.59
C THR A 555 5.18 -8.25 10.17
N LEU A 556 4.98 -6.93 10.12
CA LEU A 556 3.74 -6.28 10.54
C LEU A 556 2.52 -6.76 9.72
N SER A 557 2.71 -6.95 8.41
CA SER A 557 1.69 -7.52 7.53
C SER A 557 1.32 -8.96 7.91
N LEU A 558 2.28 -9.79 8.36
CA LEU A 558 2.01 -11.14 8.89
C LEU A 558 1.26 -11.12 10.23
N LEU A 559 1.52 -10.13 11.08
CA LEU A 559 0.80 -9.90 12.33
C LEU A 559 -0.61 -9.33 12.14
N LYS A 560 -1.07 -9.16 10.89
CA LYS A 560 -2.38 -8.61 10.51
C LYS A 560 -2.61 -7.18 11.03
N VAL A 561 -1.54 -6.40 11.19
CA VAL A 561 -1.64 -4.97 11.50
C VAL A 561 -1.94 -4.21 10.22
N GLU A 562 -2.91 -3.30 10.24
CA GLU A 562 -3.23 -2.43 9.11
C GLU A 562 -2.08 -1.43 8.88
N ILE A 563 -1.46 -1.53 7.71
CA ILE A 563 -0.33 -0.66 7.33
C ILE A 563 -0.86 0.39 6.37
N PRO A 564 -0.74 1.68 6.69
CA PRO A 564 -1.10 2.75 5.76
C PRO A 564 -0.41 2.58 4.41
N GLY A 565 -1.17 2.64 3.32
CA GLY A 565 -0.63 2.46 1.97
C GLY A 565 0.48 3.43 1.61
N THR A 566 0.49 4.62 2.23
CA THR A 566 1.55 5.62 2.10
C THR A 566 2.93 5.06 2.41
N ILE A 567 3.08 4.24 3.46
CA ILE A 567 4.36 3.64 3.84
C ILE A 567 4.87 2.71 2.73
N ASN A 568 3.99 1.93 2.12
CA ASN A 568 4.35 1.02 1.03
C ASN A 568 4.86 1.79 -0.20
N SER A 569 4.25 2.95 -0.51
CA SER A 569 4.71 3.86 -1.58
C SER A 569 6.13 4.34 -1.34
N TRP A 570 6.44 4.78 -0.11
CA TRP A 570 7.79 5.24 0.25
C TRP A 570 8.80 4.11 0.14
N VAL A 571 8.44 2.88 0.52
CA VAL A 571 9.34 1.74 0.38
C VAL A 571 9.65 1.46 -1.10
N VAL A 572 8.64 1.41 -1.97
CA VAL A 572 8.82 1.09 -3.39
C VAL A 572 9.53 2.19 -4.17
N ILE A 573 9.21 3.46 -3.90
CA ILE A 573 9.72 4.60 -4.67
C ILE A 573 11.09 5.08 -4.17
N PHE A 574 11.36 4.96 -2.86
CA PHE A 574 12.62 5.43 -2.27
C PHE A 574 13.51 4.31 -1.76
N ILE A 575 13.02 3.46 -0.87
CA ILE A 575 13.89 2.55 -0.09
C ILE A 575 14.43 1.42 -0.98
N LEU A 576 13.61 0.84 -1.85
CA LEU A 576 14.06 -0.19 -2.79
C LEU A 576 15.10 0.35 -3.80
N PRO A 577 14.87 1.50 -4.47
CA PRO A 577 15.82 2.00 -5.47
C PRO A 577 17.08 2.66 -4.90
N ILE A 578 17.10 3.04 -3.61
CA ILE A 578 18.28 3.71 -3.01
C ILE A 578 19.51 2.79 -3.00
N ASN A 579 19.31 1.48 -2.82
CA ASN A 579 20.41 0.52 -2.85
C ASN A 579 21.08 0.53 -4.24
N SER A 580 20.27 0.41 -5.30
CA SER A 580 20.71 0.50 -6.70
C SER A 580 21.32 1.85 -7.08
N ALA A 581 20.91 2.94 -6.42
CA ALA A 581 21.48 4.28 -6.62
C ALA A 581 22.84 4.46 -5.94
N LEU A 582 23.04 3.84 -4.77
CA LEU A 582 24.27 3.95 -3.98
C LEU A 582 25.37 2.99 -4.44
N ASN A 583 25.03 1.86 -5.07
CA ASN A 583 25.98 0.86 -5.56
C ASN A 583 27.12 1.45 -6.41
N PRO A 584 26.86 2.32 -7.42
CA PRO A 584 27.90 3.05 -8.15
C PRO A 584 28.93 3.78 -7.26
N ILE A 585 28.44 4.44 -6.21
CA ILE A 585 29.25 5.26 -5.30
C ILE A 585 30.13 4.36 -4.42
N LEU A 586 29.52 3.35 -3.81
CA LEU A 586 30.15 2.45 -2.84
C LEU A 586 31.20 1.52 -3.48
N TYR A 587 30.93 1.03 -4.69
CA TYR A 587 31.81 0.06 -5.35
C TYR A 587 32.82 0.67 -6.31
N THR A 588 32.56 1.86 -6.86
CA THR A 588 33.44 2.47 -7.88
C THR A 588 33.92 3.88 -7.53
N LEU A 589 33.04 4.85 -7.23
CA LEU A 589 33.46 6.25 -7.10
C LEU A 589 34.31 6.54 -5.86
N THR A 590 34.15 5.77 -4.79
CA THR A 590 34.93 5.89 -3.55
C THR A 590 36.30 5.20 -3.61
N THR A 591 36.66 4.55 -4.74
CA THR A 591 37.95 3.86 -4.85
C THR A 591 39.10 4.82 -5.13
N SER A 592 40.26 4.59 -4.50
CA SER A 592 41.49 5.38 -4.71
C SER A 592 41.89 5.45 -6.18
N PHE A 593 41.69 4.34 -6.91
CA PHE A 593 41.92 4.26 -8.34
C PHE A 593 41.10 5.28 -9.15
N PHE A 594 39.83 5.49 -8.81
CA PHE A 594 39.00 6.51 -9.47
C PHE A 594 39.51 7.92 -9.16
N ARG A 595 39.87 8.18 -7.89
CA ARG A 595 40.38 9.48 -7.45
C ARG A 595 41.67 9.86 -8.20
N GLU A 596 42.60 8.93 -8.35
CA GLU A 596 43.85 9.14 -9.11
C GLU A 596 43.58 9.41 -10.60
N GLN A 597 42.64 8.70 -11.22
CA GLN A 597 42.29 8.92 -12.63
C GLN A 597 41.56 10.25 -12.87
N VAL A 598 40.68 10.65 -11.96
CA VAL A 598 40.04 11.97 -11.99
C VAL A 598 41.09 13.08 -11.84
N GLU A 599 42.06 12.91 -10.95
CA GLU A 599 43.19 13.85 -10.81
C GLU A 599 44.02 13.95 -12.09
N VAL A 600 44.30 12.82 -12.77
CA VAL A 600 45.01 12.81 -14.06
C VAL A 600 44.19 13.49 -15.17
N LEU A 601 42.88 13.25 -15.23
CA LEU A 601 41.98 13.87 -16.21
C LEU A 601 41.83 15.38 -15.96
N LEU A 602 41.69 15.81 -14.70
CA LEU A 602 41.67 17.21 -14.30
C LEU A 602 42.99 17.89 -14.63
N CYS A 603 44.14 17.25 -14.37
CA CYS A 603 45.45 17.76 -14.76
C CYS A 603 45.60 17.90 -16.29
N ARG A 604 45.11 16.93 -17.06
CA ARG A 604 45.10 17.00 -18.54
C ARG A 604 44.18 18.11 -19.05
N TRP A 605 43.03 18.31 -18.41
CA TRP A 605 42.10 19.37 -18.75
C TRP A 605 42.66 20.76 -18.40
N GLN A 606 43.27 20.91 -17.22
CA GLN A 606 43.98 22.13 -16.83
C GLN A 606 45.15 22.45 -17.79
N ARG A 607 45.95 21.46 -18.20
CA ARG A 607 47.00 21.65 -19.23
C ARG A 607 46.43 22.04 -20.59
N ARG A 608 45.32 21.45 -21.02
CA ARG A 608 44.64 21.84 -22.28
C ARG A 608 44.05 23.25 -22.21
N SER A 609 43.56 23.66 -21.04
CA SER A 609 43.03 25.01 -20.80
C SER A 609 44.16 26.06 -20.75
N ALA A 610 45.30 25.74 -20.12
CA ALA A 610 46.51 26.57 -20.12
C ALA A 610 47.10 26.74 -21.53
N SER A 611 47.22 25.65 -22.30
CA SER A 611 47.69 25.69 -23.69
C SER A 611 46.75 26.48 -24.63
N LYS A 612 45.43 26.49 -24.36
CA LYS A 612 44.47 27.35 -25.07
C LYS A 612 44.58 28.83 -24.68
N LYS A 613 45.10 29.13 -23.49
CA LYS A 613 45.35 30.51 -23.00
C LYS A 613 46.63 31.09 -23.61
N ASP A 614 47.69 30.28 -23.73
CA ASP A 614 48.94 30.67 -24.42
C ASP A 614 48.76 30.82 -25.93
N ARG A 615 47.87 30.03 -26.56
CA ARG A 615 47.55 30.21 -27.99
C ARG A 615 46.70 31.45 -28.27
N LYS A 616 46.06 32.05 -27.25
CA LYS A 616 45.34 33.33 -27.37
C LYS A 616 46.22 34.56 -27.08
N SER A 617 47.37 34.41 -26.42
CA SER A 617 48.30 35.51 -26.17
C SER A 617 49.32 35.74 -27.29
N LEU A 618 49.55 34.77 -28.18
CA LEU A 618 50.51 34.88 -29.30
C LEU A 618 50.02 35.66 -30.55
N THR A 619 48.95 36.46 -30.46
CA THR A 619 48.44 37.29 -31.59
C THR A 619 48.50 38.80 -31.36
N SER A 620 49.39 39.29 -30.50
CA SER A 620 49.76 40.71 -30.50
C SER A 620 51.25 40.90 -30.25
N SER A 621 51.93 41.34 -31.30
CA SER A 621 53.31 41.82 -31.33
C SER A 621 53.49 43.02 -30.40
N THR A 622 54.62 43.16 -29.72
CA THR A 622 55.62 44.25 -29.91
C THR A 622 56.84 44.02 -29.01
N ILE A 623 57.99 44.28 -29.58
CA ILE A 623 59.39 44.24 -29.12
C ILE A 623 59.61 45.02 -27.82
N TYR A 624 60.41 44.49 -26.88
CA TYR A 624 61.46 45.24 -26.16
C TYR A 624 62.55 44.30 -25.60
N VAL A 625 63.78 44.79 -25.70
CA VAL A 625 65.08 44.18 -25.37
C VAL A 625 65.47 44.55 -23.95
N GLU A 626 65.92 43.58 -23.13
CA GLU A 626 67.08 43.74 -22.23
C GLU A 626 67.49 42.40 -21.57
N ASN A 627 68.80 42.23 -21.39
CA ASN A 627 69.54 41.08 -20.85
C ASN A 627 70.75 41.67 -20.08
N PRO A 628 71.56 40.98 -19.26
CA PRO A 628 71.35 39.81 -18.37
C PRO A 628 71.80 40.08 -16.91
N ARG A 629 71.55 39.17 -15.95
CA ARG A 629 72.58 38.59 -15.04
C ARG A 629 72.02 37.59 -14.02
N ASN A 630 72.67 36.41 -14.03
CA ASN A 630 73.02 35.46 -12.97
C ASN A 630 71.92 34.69 -12.23
N ALA A 631 71.83 33.38 -12.53
CA ALA A 631 72.06 32.30 -11.55
C ALA A 631 72.29 30.96 -12.27
N GLU A 632 73.20 30.16 -11.71
CA GLU A 632 73.91 29.02 -12.27
C GLU A 632 73.09 27.74 -12.52
N TYR A 633 73.53 26.94 -13.50
CA TYR A 633 73.12 25.54 -13.74
C TYR A 633 73.90 24.56 -12.85
N PRO A 634 73.38 23.33 -12.63
CA PRO A 634 74.04 22.20 -13.29
C PRO A 634 73.12 21.11 -13.89
N ALA A 635 73.63 20.58 -15.01
CA ALA A 635 73.63 19.21 -15.54
C ALA A 635 72.34 18.38 -15.73
N LYS A 636 72.11 18.03 -17.01
CA LYS A 636 71.29 16.91 -17.50
C LYS A 636 71.86 15.56 -17.05
N MET A 637 71.00 14.66 -16.58
CA MET A 637 71.32 13.23 -16.47
C MET A 637 70.31 12.42 -17.31
N THR A 638 70.83 11.82 -18.36
CA THR A 638 70.14 10.95 -19.32
C THR A 638 69.97 9.56 -18.68
N VAL A 639 68.74 9.05 -18.56
CA VAL A 639 68.51 7.66 -18.11
C VAL A 639 68.38 6.74 -19.32
N GLN A 640 69.30 5.80 -19.38
CA GLN A 640 69.46 4.76 -20.39
C GLN A 640 68.57 3.56 -20.01
N TRP A 641 67.87 2.99 -21.00
CA TRP A 641 67.12 1.74 -20.86
C TRP A 641 68.11 0.56 -20.82
N SER A 642 68.03 -0.28 -19.79
CA SER A 642 68.67 -1.60 -19.77
C SER A 642 67.65 -2.70 -19.46
N SER A 643 67.65 -3.70 -20.35
CA SER A 643 66.79 -4.87 -20.44
C SER A 643 66.98 -5.87 -19.29
N LEU A 644 65.88 -6.57 -18.97
CA LEU A 644 65.87 -7.79 -18.17
C LEU A 644 66.65 -8.93 -18.85
N ALA A 645 67.83 -9.23 -18.33
CA ALA A 645 68.44 -10.55 -18.29
C ALA A 645 69.49 -10.50 -17.16
N ASP A 646 69.61 -11.59 -16.41
CA ASP A 646 70.55 -11.82 -15.28
C ASP A 646 70.15 -11.24 -13.91
N MET A 647 69.46 -12.05 -13.10
CA MET A 647 69.96 -12.49 -11.79
C MET A 647 68.99 -13.48 -11.14
N GLU A 648 69.20 -14.74 -11.51
CA GLU A 648 68.94 -15.91 -10.70
C GLU A 648 70.02 -16.00 -9.59
N ASN A 649 69.61 -16.39 -8.39
CA ASN A 649 70.38 -16.72 -7.17
C ASN A 649 70.27 -15.77 -5.97
N GLN A 650 70.04 -16.43 -4.83
CA GLN A 650 70.07 -15.97 -3.42
C GLN A 650 68.79 -15.29 -2.92
N TYR A 651 67.87 -16.06 -2.33
CA TYR A 651 67.82 -16.37 -0.89
C TYR A 651 66.91 -17.61 -0.69
N GLY A 652 67.40 -18.57 0.10
CA GLY A 652 66.72 -19.82 0.46
C GLY A 652 65.90 -19.75 1.73
#